data_AF-A0A661RL57-F1
#
_entry.id   AF-A0A661RL57-F1
#
_cell.length_a   1.000
_cell.length_b   1.000
_cell.length_c   1.000
_cell.angle_alpha   90.00
_cell.angle_beta   90.00
_cell.angle_gamma   90.00
#
_symmetry.space_group_name_H-M   'P 1'
#
loop_
_entity.id
_entity.type
_entity.pdbx_description
1 polymer ?
#
loop_
_entity_poly.entity_id
_entity_poly.type
_entity_poly.pdbx_seq_one_letter_code
_entity_poly.pdbx_strand_id
1 'polypeptide(L)'
;MDVSTLKEKVLNGIKSLMNTDLNYSNTKACLNFITLEFSKSESHLEKDFQEKFFHSNIAHLRNCHFYTILFYVLAGFIDYYLFPEDLLSLFTIRFLLVVPVFLLGYFFSFTVWYKKTWKQISFFYILLTGSSFIAFTAIGHAPEAYDYWVGILFCMVFGYTFIREPFIYASTAGSILLIIYLLNAIVVTKIPTDKLIISFFYLLLINFLGMLISRHLEFSARKDFFLEQILFIEKKKVLSLNNELERKVNKRTSELNSSNRLLKTKIGELNKSETIHRNFVDNAPIGMCTMTLNGKFTYINKKLEEITGYKAKDWLGKPFHLIVYPDDLEVGTTKFNSRIKGDVNPESYQIRIINSQNEILWVKITSESIIEEKNGIKKITEIQSFIEDVTKVQRSQDINKTLFAISNAVNTTKNLYDLYKQIHNLLGRIIDVTNFFIAIVNEKEHTLYFPYSVDTVDDDFSPLTDFDPQESLTGLVVSTQKPLLLKKNKLQKLADRSGVWGPVPLIWMGVPLVVKDEIIGVIVVQSYTDSDIYTEQDLEVLISISDQVAVAIDRKGTGDELSRSEEKFRTAFKTSPHVITLTRIEDGLYIDINDAFTKLLGYSPEEIIGKSSIEHNIWNDLKDRDRLVSGLKDAGLVENLHADFKGKEGQIVNGLMSARILDIGNKEYLLAVTQDMTKLKKIEQERLDLEIRLQQAQKMEAIGTLAGGIAHDFNNILSGIFGYSQLVMQNIDNVNKIKHYIAQIDKGSKRAAELVRQILTFSRQDVYKKHPLQISFAIKEALQLLRPSIPTSIEIKQMINSKSAVLADPIKIHQLTINLCTNAYHAIGENQGRITITLADINIQNEEKTNNMLVPPGDYLELEVTDTGSGMDKSMMDKIFDPYFTTKQSSQGTGLGLALVKAIAKEHEGFVRVDSVPGQGTSFFVYLPILEKKPDRISSASPKPKHLGGNERIMVVDDEEAIRNISEEILQAHGYTVRSFKNGYEAFTHFKRDPHKYDLVITDMTMPKMSGDKLAIEMLKNHPDIPVLICTGFSETLTKEKASAIGIKRILNKPLAMNDLLKNIREILDENKN
;
A
#
# COMPACT_ATOMS: atom_id res chain seq x y z
N MET A 1 -30.05 2.74 5.73
CA MET A 1 -29.81 1.76 4.66
C MET A 1 -28.83 0.76 5.20
N ASP A 2 -29.21 -0.51 5.28
CA ASP A 2 -28.43 -1.50 6.02
C ASP A 2 -27.11 -1.82 5.28
N VAL A 3 -26.01 -1.84 6.04
CA VAL A 3 -24.67 -2.09 5.53
C VAL A 3 -24.53 -3.56 5.10
N SER A 4 -25.30 -4.47 5.70
CA SER A 4 -25.35 -5.89 5.30
C SER A 4 -25.77 -6.05 3.83
N THR A 5 -26.94 -5.51 3.47
CA THR A 5 -27.52 -5.59 2.12
C THR A 5 -26.76 -4.76 1.09
N LEU A 6 -26.07 -3.69 1.50
CA LEU A 6 -25.14 -3.00 0.62
C LEU A 6 -23.89 -3.85 0.35
N LYS A 7 -23.32 -4.48 1.39
CA LYS A 7 -22.16 -5.37 1.28
C LYS A 7 -22.47 -6.60 0.45
N GLU A 8 -23.67 -7.17 0.58
CA GLU A 8 -24.13 -8.31 -0.19
C GLU A 8 -24.45 -7.96 -1.66
N LYS A 9 -25.09 -6.81 -1.94
CA LYS A 9 -25.24 -6.32 -3.32
C LYS A 9 -23.89 -6.03 -3.98
N VAL A 10 -22.92 -5.50 -3.23
CA VAL A 10 -21.56 -5.28 -3.74
C VAL A 10 -20.80 -6.61 -3.91
N LEU A 11 -20.92 -7.57 -2.98
CA LEU A 11 -20.31 -8.89 -3.14
C LEU A 11 -20.91 -9.68 -4.30
N ASN A 12 -22.23 -9.61 -4.51
CA ASN A 12 -22.91 -10.28 -5.62
C ASN A 12 -22.66 -9.56 -6.96
N GLY A 13 -22.50 -8.24 -6.95
CA GLY A 13 -21.99 -7.48 -8.10
C GLY A 13 -20.56 -7.87 -8.45
N ILE A 14 -19.66 -7.99 -7.45
CA ILE A 14 -18.26 -8.39 -7.65
C ILE A 14 -18.16 -9.86 -8.04
N LYS A 15 -18.94 -10.77 -7.46
CA LYS A 15 -19.03 -12.18 -7.89
C LYS A 15 -19.60 -12.31 -9.30
N SER A 16 -20.59 -11.50 -9.67
CA SER A 16 -21.10 -11.42 -11.06
C SER A 16 -20.03 -10.92 -12.04
N LEU A 17 -19.13 -10.03 -11.60
CA LEU A 17 -17.97 -9.53 -12.37
C LEU A 17 -16.75 -10.47 -12.36
N MET A 18 -16.65 -11.38 -11.38
CA MET A 18 -15.56 -12.38 -11.28
C MET A 18 -15.93 -13.73 -11.91
N ASN A 19 -17.22 -14.09 -11.97
CA ASN A 19 -17.71 -15.30 -12.64
C ASN A 19 -17.98 -15.12 -14.14
N THR A 20 -17.75 -13.94 -14.72
CA THR A 20 -17.58 -13.85 -16.17
C THR A 20 -16.21 -14.40 -16.54
N ASP A 21 -16.18 -15.72 -16.81
CA ASP A 21 -15.02 -16.43 -17.33
C ASP A 21 -14.36 -15.65 -18.47
N LEU A 22 -13.18 -15.07 -18.21
CA LEU A 22 -12.32 -14.50 -19.24
C LEU A 22 -11.61 -15.62 -20.01
N ASN A 23 -12.42 -16.38 -20.76
CA ASN A 23 -11.98 -17.32 -21.79
C ASN A 23 -11.38 -16.54 -22.98
N TYR A 24 -10.17 -15.98 -22.78
CA TYR A 24 -9.35 -15.38 -23.84
C TYR A 24 -9.01 -16.34 -25.00
N SER A 25 -9.29 -17.64 -24.82
CA SER A 25 -9.21 -18.69 -25.85
C SER A 25 -10.34 -18.63 -26.89
N ASN A 26 -11.43 -17.89 -26.65
CA ASN A 26 -12.65 -17.95 -27.47
C ASN A 26 -13.11 -16.64 -28.13
N THR A 27 -12.36 -15.54 -28.01
CA THR A 27 -12.58 -14.29 -28.78
C THR A 27 -12.15 -14.43 -30.24
N LYS A 28 -12.79 -15.36 -30.97
CA LYS A 28 -12.84 -15.31 -32.43
C LYS A 28 -13.76 -14.16 -32.83
N ALA A 29 -13.23 -13.19 -33.58
CA ALA A 29 -14.08 -12.22 -34.28
C ALA A 29 -15.07 -13.02 -35.14
N CYS A 30 -16.37 -12.83 -34.91
CA CYS A 30 -17.41 -13.58 -35.61
C CYS A 30 -17.62 -12.95 -36.98
N LEU A 31 -16.71 -13.24 -37.92
CA LEU A 31 -16.82 -12.79 -39.31
C LEU A 31 -17.67 -13.77 -40.12
N ASN A 32 -18.48 -13.23 -41.04
CA ASN A 32 -19.19 -14.04 -42.02
C ASN A 32 -18.19 -14.79 -42.91
N PHE A 33 -18.31 -16.12 -43.02
CA PHE A 33 -17.37 -16.95 -43.78
C PHE A 33 -17.24 -16.56 -45.26
N ILE A 34 -18.33 -16.03 -45.85
CA ILE A 34 -18.43 -15.66 -47.27
C ILE A 34 -18.14 -14.17 -47.46
N THR A 35 -18.81 -13.28 -46.71
CA THR A 35 -18.68 -11.83 -46.94
C THR A 35 -17.55 -11.16 -46.16
N LEU A 36 -16.95 -11.85 -45.18
CA LEU A 36 -15.99 -11.32 -44.19
C LEU A 36 -16.53 -10.17 -43.32
N GLU A 37 -17.77 -9.74 -43.49
CA GLU A 37 -18.40 -8.71 -42.65
C GLU A 37 -18.53 -9.17 -41.20
N PHE A 38 -18.52 -8.22 -40.27
CA PHE A 38 -18.78 -8.50 -38.86
C PHE A 38 -20.19 -9.09 -38.64
N SER A 39 -20.31 -10.03 -37.70
CA SER A 39 -21.58 -10.67 -37.33
C SER A 39 -22.66 -9.68 -36.92
N LYS A 40 -23.93 -10.12 -36.90
CA LYS A 40 -25.06 -9.26 -36.48
C LYS A 40 -24.83 -8.53 -35.15
N SER A 41 -24.20 -9.19 -34.16
CA SER A 41 -23.83 -8.62 -32.86
C SER A 41 -22.78 -7.49 -32.94
N GLU A 42 -21.91 -7.53 -33.95
CA GLU A 42 -20.75 -6.65 -34.11
C GLU A 42 -20.92 -5.68 -35.30
N SER A 43 -22.08 -5.72 -35.98
CA SER A 43 -22.41 -4.96 -37.19
C SER A 43 -22.21 -3.44 -37.09
N HIS A 44 -22.24 -2.87 -35.88
CA HIS A 44 -21.93 -1.46 -35.64
C HIS A 44 -20.47 -1.10 -35.97
N LEU A 45 -19.52 -2.05 -35.82
CA LEU A 45 -18.10 -1.88 -36.11
C LEU A 45 -17.79 -1.84 -37.61
N GLU A 46 -18.68 -2.36 -38.47
CA GLU A 46 -18.43 -2.46 -39.92
C GLU A 46 -18.23 -1.07 -40.54
N LYS A 47 -19.04 -0.07 -40.15
CA LYS A 47 -18.92 1.29 -40.69
C LYS A 47 -17.56 1.93 -40.36
N ASP A 48 -17.13 1.78 -39.12
CA ASP A 48 -15.88 2.36 -38.62
C ASP A 48 -14.66 1.63 -39.19
N PHE A 49 -14.75 0.30 -39.36
CA PHE A 49 -13.76 -0.49 -40.08
C PHE A 49 -13.62 -0.02 -41.53
N GLN A 50 -14.72 0.10 -42.27
CA GLN A 50 -14.71 0.51 -43.68
C GLN A 50 -14.11 1.91 -43.87
N GLU A 51 -14.36 2.82 -42.91
CA GLU A 51 -13.76 4.15 -42.89
C GLU A 51 -12.24 4.10 -42.65
N LYS A 52 -11.78 3.36 -41.62
CA LYS A 52 -10.34 3.20 -41.34
C LYS A 52 -9.61 2.48 -42.48
N PHE A 53 -10.22 1.43 -43.05
CA PHE A 53 -9.66 0.65 -44.16
C PHE A 53 -9.49 1.51 -45.42
N PHE A 54 -10.47 2.36 -45.76
CA PHE A 54 -10.35 3.33 -46.84
C PHE A 54 -9.17 4.30 -46.60
N HIS A 55 -9.10 4.92 -45.41
CA HIS A 55 -8.03 5.88 -45.11
C HIS A 55 -6.63 5.25 -45.09
N SER A 56 -6.51 3.99 -44.66
CA SER A 56 -5.24 3.25 -44.69
C SER A 56 -4.78 2.90 -46.12
N ASN A 57 -5.73 2.63 -47.03
CA ASN A 57 -5.42 2.14 -48.38
C ASN A 57 -5.47 3.21 -49.49
N ILE A 58 -6.09 4.38 -49.29
CA ILE A 58 -6.27 5.39 -50.36
C ILE A 58 -4.95 5.88 -50.99
N ALA A 59 -3.87 5.97 -50.22
CA ALA A 59 -2.55 6.31 -50.75
C ALA A 59 -1.99 5.21 -51.66
N HIS A 60 -2.13 3.95 -51.25
CA HIS A 60 -1.76 2.79 -52.08
C HIS A 60 -2.60 2.74 -53.36
N LEU A 61 -3.91 2.96 -53.25
CA LEU A 61 -4.84 2.96 -54.38
C LEU A 61 -4.48 4.03 -55.44
N ARG A 62 -4.12 5.24 -55.01
CA ARG A 62 -3.62 6.32 -55.88
C ARG A 62 -2.33 5.93 -56.58
N ASN A 63 -1.39 5.33 -55.86
CA ASN A 63 -0.14 4.85 -56.44
C ASN A 63 -0.42 3.73 -57.46
N CYS A 64 -1.36 2.83 -57.20
CA CYS A 64 -1.79 1.80 -58.15
C CYS A 64 -2.35 2.41 -59.45
N HIS A 65 -3.24 3.41 -59.38
CA HIS A 65 -3.72 4.11 -60.57
C HIS A 65 -2.58 4.75 -61.38
N PHE A 66 -1.64 5.43 -60.70
CA PHE A 66 -0.48 6.03 -61.34
C PHE A 66 0.42 4.99 -62.03
N TYR A 67 0.74 3.89 -61.36
CA TYR A 67 1.51 2.79 -61.95
C TYR A 67 0.76 2.13 -63.12
N THR A 68 -0.55 1.93 -63.05
CA THR A 68 -1.33 1.40 -64.18
C THR A 68 -1.23 2.32 -65.41
N ILE A 69 -1.34 3.64 -65.23
CA ILE A 69 -1.16 4.61 -66.34
C ILE A 69 0.26 4.48 -66.91
N LEU A 70 1.29 4.43 -66.06
CA LEU A 70 2.69 4.28 -66.49
C LEU A 70 2.92 2.96 -67.26
N PHE A 71 2.39 1.83 -66.77
CA PHE A 71 2.49 0.55 -67.46
C PHE A 71 1.77 0.54 -68.81
N TYR A 72 0.63 1.22 -68.95
CA TYR A 72 -0.06 1.34 -70.25
C TYR A 72 0.72 2.19 -71.25
N VAL A 73 1.38 3.27 -70.79
CA VAL A 73 2.28 4.08 -71.62
C VAL A 73 3.48 3.25 -72.06
N LEU A 74 4.15 2.53 -71.15
CA LEU A 74 5.29 1.65 -71.45
C LEU A 74 4.90 0.51 -72.41
N ALA A 75 3.74 -0.12 -72.22
CA ALA A 75 3.24 -1.15 -73.11
C ALA A 75 2.90 -0.62 -74.51
N GLY A 76 2.49 0.65 -74.64
CA GLY A 76 2.29 1.28 -75.96
C GLY A 76 3.58 1.36 -76.80
N PHE A 77 4.75 1.52 -76.17
CA PHE A 77 6.03 1.41 -76.89
C PHE A 77 6.34 -0.02 -77.34
N ILE A 78 5.90 -1.03 -76.59
CA ILE A 78 6.06 -2.44 -76.99
C ILE A 78 5.14 -2.75 -78.19
N ASP A 79 3.88 -2.30 -78.14
CA ASP A 79 2.93 -2.46 -79.25
C ASP A 79 3.45 -1.79 -80.54
N TYR A 80 4.16 -0.65 -80.45
CA TYR A 80 4.80 0.01 -81.59
C TYR A 80 5.83 -0.87 -82.32
N TYR A 81 6.60 -1.67 -81.57
CA TYR A 81 7.58 -2.58 -82.17
C TYR A 81 7.00 -3.92 -82.61
N LEU A 82 5.94 -4.41 -81.95
CA LEU A 82 5.35 -5.72 -82.25
C LEU A 82 4.21 -5.69 -83.26
N PHE A 83 3.40 -4.62 -83.29
CA PHE A 83 2.17 -4.53 -84.09
C PHE A 83 2.05 -3.18 -84.84
N PRO A 84 2.98 -2.87 -85.77
CA PRO A 84 2.97 -1.60 -86.50
C PRO A 84 1.73 -1.41 -87.39
N GLU A 85 1.11 -2.49 -87.87
CA GLU A 85 -0.07 -2.43 -88.75
C GLU A 85 -1.38 -2.17 -87.98
N ASP A 86 -1.55 -2.77 -86.79
CA ASP A 86 -2.73 -2.58 -85.92
C ASP A 86 -2.62 -1.35 -84.99
N LEU A 87 -1.50 -0.61 -85.07
CA LEU A 87 -1.08 0.39 -84.10
C LEU A 87 -2.17 1.41 -83.76
N LEU A 88 -2.90 1.89 -84.77
CA LEU A 88 -3.97 2.88 -84.61
C LEU A 88 -5.11 2.35 -83.73
N SER A 89 -5.50 1.08 -83.91
CA SER A 89 -6.57 0.42 -83.14
C SER A 89 -6.14 0.18 -81.69
N LEU A 90 -4.92 -0.34 -81.49
CA LEU A 90 -4.35 -0.59 -80.16
C LEU A 90 -4.15 0.72 -79.37
N PHE A 91 -3.61 1.76 -80.02
CA PHE A 91 -3.39 3.07 -79.40
C PHE A 91 -4.70 3.79 -79.09
N THR A 92 -5.74 3.63 -79.92
CA THR A 92 -7.08 4.17 -79.62
C THR A 92 -7.62 3.57 -78.32
N ILE A 93 -7.55 2.24 -78.15
CA ILE A 93 -8.00 1.59 -76.91
C ILE A 93 -7.14 2.01 -75.71
N ARG A 94 -5.81 2.05 -75.83
CA ARG A 94 -4.95 2.47 -74.70
C ARG A 94 -5.10 3.94 -74.34
N PHE A 95 -4.89 4.84 -75.28
CA PHE A 95 -4.68 6.27 -75.02
C PHE A 95 -5.94 7.12 -75.16
N LEU A 96 -6.95 6.67 -75.91
CA LEU A 96 -8.24 7.38 -76.03
C LEU A 96 -9.32 6.80 -75.09
N LEU A 97 -9.24 5.51 -74.73
CA LEU A 97 -10.26 4.84 -73.90
C LEU A 97 -9.77 4.51 -72.48
N VAL A 98 -8.66 3.80 -72.29
CA VAL A 98 -8.24 3.35 -70.94
C VAL A 98 -7.55 4.46 -70.14
N VAL A 99 -6.47 5.05 -70.66
CA VAL A 99 -5.66 6.05 -69.93
C VAL A 99 -6.48 7.28 -69.47
N PRO A 100 -7.39 7.86 -70.29
CA PRO A 100 -8.22 8.99 -69.84
C PRO A 100 -9.15 8.62 -68.68
N VAL A 101 -9.72 7.41 -68.68
CA VAL A 101 -10.59 6.93 -67.60
C VAL A 101 -9.79 6.74 -66.31
N PHE A 102 -8.56 6.23 -66.38
CA PHE A 102 -7.68 6.13 -65.20
C PHE A 102 -7.18 7.48 -64.70
N LEU A 103 -6.89 8.44 -65.58
CA LEU A 103 -6.54 9.81 -65.19
C LEU A 103 -7.71 10.50 -64.48
N LEU A 104 -8.92 10.42 -65.04
CA LEU A 104 -10.14 10.92 -64.39
C LEU A 104 -10.36 10.24 -63.02
N GLY A 105 -10.12 8.94 -62.92
CA GLY A 105 -10.15 8.18 -61.67
C GLY A 105 -9.13 8.63 -60.63
N TYR A 106 -7.90 8.89 -61.06
CA TYR A 106 -6.83 9.38 -60.21
C TYR A 106 -7.20 10.75 -59.62
N PHE A 107 -7.66 11.71 -60.43
CA PHE A 107 -8.13 13.01 -59.94
C PHE A 107 -9.40 12.89 -59.08
N PHE A 108 -10.36 12.06 -59.48
CA PHE A 108 -11.58 11.84 -58.70
C PHE A 108 -11.29 11.24 -57.31
N SER A 109 -10.20 10.48 -57.15
CA SER A 109 -9.76 9.93 -55.87
C SER A 109 -9.43 10.96 -54.78
N PHE A 110 -9.25 12.24 -55.15
CA PHE A 110 -9.05 13.34 -54.21
C PHE A 110 -10.37 13.97 -53.71
N THR A 111 -11.51 13.55 -54.27
CA THR A 111 -12.83 14.06 -53.87
C THR A 111 -13.41 13.29 -52.68
N VAL A 112 -14.25 13.95 -51.88
CA VAL A 112 -14.99 13.30 -50.77
C VAL A 112 -15.97 12.24 -51.28
N TRP A 113 -16.52 12.40 -52.48
CA TRP A 113 -17.44 11.44 -53.10
C TRP A 113 -16.80 10.07 -53.32
N TYR A 114 -15.49 10.03 -53.64
CA TYR A 114 -14.76 8.79 -53.84
C TYR A 114 -14.83 7.83 -52.65
N LYS A 115 -14.84 8.37 -51.41
CA LYS A 115 -14.97 7.58 -50.17
C LYS A 115 -16.22 6.71 -50.14
N LYS A 116 -17.30 7.08 -50.85
CA LYS A 116 -18.55 6.32 -50.90
C LYS A 116 -18.60 5.29 -52.04
N THR A 117 -17.81 5.47 -53.10
CA THR A 117 -17.91 4.71 -54.37
C THR A 117 -16.62 4.00 -54.81
N TRP A 118 -15.54 4.09 -54.04
CA TRP A 118 -14.23 3.55 -54.42
C TRP A 118 -14.26 2.05 -54.79
N LYS A 119 -15.01 1.23 -54.05
CA LYS A 119 -15.16 -0.22 -54.32
C LYS A 119 -15.74 -0.49 -55.71
N GLN A 120 -16.82 0.21 -56.08
CA GLN A 120 -17.46 0.08 -57.38
C GLN A 120 -16.55 0.58 -58.51
N ILE A 121 -15.82 1.66 -58.27
CA ILE A 121 -14.90 2.25 -59.25
C ILE A 121 -13.69 1.35 -59.49
N SER A 122 -13.10 0.80 -58.43
CA SER A 122 -11.95 -0.10 -58.49
C SER A 122 -12.32 -1.44 -59.16
N PHE A 123 -13.48 -2.01 -58.81
CA PHE A 123 -14.08 -3.14 -59.54
C PHE A 123 -14.21 -2.86 -61.04
N PHE A 124 -14.76 -1.70 -61.41
CA PHE A 124 -14.88 -1.29 -62.82
C PHE A 124 -13.52 -1.13 -63.50
N TYR A 125 -12.50 -0.63 -62.79
CA TYR A 125 -11.15 -0.47 -63.33
C TYR A 125 -10.44 -1.79 -63.59
N ILE A 126 -10.57 -2.79 -62.70
CA ILE A 126 -10.06 -4.14 -62.94
C ILE A 126 -10.72 -4.73 -64.21
N LEU A 127 -12.05 -4.61 -64.32
CA LEU A 127 -12.78 -5.08 -65.52
C LEU A 127 -12.35 -4.33 -66.79
N LEU A 128 -12.19 -3.01 -66.74
CA LEU A 128 -11.81 -2.18 -67.88
C LEU A 128 -10.42 -2.53 -68.40
N THR A 129 -9.42 -2.65 -67.52
CA THR A 129 -8.06 -3.00 -67.93
C THR A 129 -7.98 -4.42 -68.47
N GLY A 130 -8.57 -5.39 -67.78
CA GLY A 130 -8.60 -6.78 -68.24
C GLY A 130 -9.32 -6.93 -69.57
N SER A 131 -10.47 -6.26 -69.75
CA SER A 131 -11.21 -6.26 -71.01
C SER A 131 -10.45 -5.60 -72.16
N SER A 132 -9.63 -4.58 -71.90
CA SER A 132 -8.79 -3.99 -72.94
C SER A 132 -7.69 -4.94 -73.44
N PHE A 133 -7.08 -5.74 -72.56
CA PHE A 133 -6.16 -6.81 -72.97
C PHE A 133 -6.86 -7.92 -73.76
N ILE A 134 -8.13 -8.24 -73.44
CA ILE A 134 -8.95 -9.17 -74.22
C ILE A 134 -9.35 -8.56 -75.59
N ALA A 135 -9.49 -7.24 -75.69
CA ALA A 135 -9.67 -6.57 -76.98
C ALA A 135 -8.38 -6.64 -77.83
N PHE A 136 -7.18 -6.56 -77.22
CA PHE A 136 -5.92 -6.72 -77.94
C PHE A 136 -5.75 -8.15 -78.50
N THR A 137 -6.14 -9.20 -77.76
CA THR A 137 -6.18 -10.58 -78.31
C THR A 137 -7.17 -10.76 -79.46
N ALA A 138 -8.16 -9.87 -79.60
CA ALA A 138 -9.18 -9.94 -80.65
C ALA A 138 -8.82 -9.14 -81.91
N ILE A 139 -8.00 -8.09 -81.77
CA ILE A 139 -7.66 -7.14 -82.83
C ILE A 139 -6.29 -7.46 -83.45
N GLY A 140 -5.31 -7.85 -82.64
CA GLY A 140 -3.94 -8.07 -83.12
C GLY A 140 -3.80 -9.28 -84.03
N HIS A 141 -2.84 -9.22 -84.95
CA HIS A 141 -2.50 -10.34 -85.83
C HIS A 141 -1.83 -11.52 -85.08
N ALA A 142 -2.15 -12.74 -85.51
CA ALA A 142 -1.55 -13.99 -85.01
C ALA A 142 -0.21 -14.29 -85.72
N PRO A 143 0.77 -14.93 -85.03
CA PRO A 143 0.68 -15.58 -83.73
C PRO A 143 0.97 -14.71 -82.49
N GLU A 144 1.49 -13.48 -82.66
CA GLU A 144 1.98 -12.64 -81.56
C GLU A 144 0.83 -12.15 -80.66
N ALA A 145 -0.34 -11.83 -81.24
CA ALA A 145 -1.49 -11.38 -80.47
C ALA A 145 -2.04 -12.41 -79.48
N TYR A 146 -1.67 -13.69 -79.61
CA TYR A 146 -2.04 -14.71 -78.64
C TYR A 146 -1.42 -14.44 -77.27
N ASP A 147 -0.25 -13.81 -77.17
CA ASP A 147 0.50 -13.71 -75.92
C ASP A 147 0.05 -12.52 -75.03
N TYR A 148 -0.90 -11.71 -75.49
CA TYR A 148 -1.55 -10.64 -74.69
C TYR A 148 -2.31 -11.15 -73.44
N TRP A 149 -2.57 -12.46 -73.31
CA TRP A 149 -3.12 -13.04 -72.08
C TRP A 149 -2.22 -12.79 -70.85
N VAL A 150 -0.91 -12.59 -71.06
CA VAL A 150 0.05 -12.20 -70.00
C VAL A 150 -0.32 -10.84 -69.39
N GLY A 151 -0.89 -9.91 -70.17
CA GLY A 151 -1.41 -8.64 -69.67
C GLY A 151 -2.65 -8.80 -68.78
N ILE A 152 -3.51 -9.78 -69.07
CA ILE A 152 -4.64 -10.16 -68.21
C ILE A 152 -4.12 -10.76 -66.90
N LEU A 153 -3.10 -11.62 -66.96
CA LEU A 153 -2.45 -12.18 -65.77
C LEU A 153 -1.83 -11.08 -64.91
N PHE A 154 -1.11 -10.13 -65.50
CA PHE A 154 -0.55 -8.98 -64.77
C PHE A 154 -1.66 -8.12 -64.14
N CYS A 155 -2.76 -7.88 -64.85
CA CYS A 155 -3.94 -7.20 -64.32
C CYS A 155 -4.54 -7.91 -63.09
N MET A 156 -4.66 -9.24 -63.13
CA MET A 156 -5.13 -10.03 -61.98
C MET A 156 -4.15 -9.96 -60.80
N VAL A 157 -2.85 -10.19 -61.02
CA VAL A 157 -1.81 -10.09 -59.97
C VAL A 157 -1.84 -8.70 -59.33
N PHE A 158 -1.86 -7.65 -60.14
CA PHE A 158 -1.83 -6.27 -59.65
C PHE A 158 -3.09 -5.93 -58.85
N GLY A 159 -4.27 -6.31 -59.36
CA GLY A 159 -5.56 -6.15 -58.69
C GLY A 159 -5.65 -6.84 -57.33
N TYR A 160 -5.28 -8.13 -57.27
CA TYR A 160 -5.37 -8.92 -56.04
C TYR A 160 -4.33 -8.53 -54.98
N THR A 161 -3.13 -8.10 -55.39
CA THR A 161 -1.99 -7.95 -54.46
C THR A 161 -1.79 -6.49 -54.02
N PHE A 162 -1.96 -5.51 -54.91
CA PHE A 162 -1.60 -4.11 -54.64
C PHE A 162 -2.80 -3.19 -54.38
N ILE A 163 -3.94 -3.44 -55.03
CA ILE A 163 -5.13 -2.59 -54.88
C ILE A 163 -5.84 -2.83 -53.54
N ARG A 164 -5.64 -4.01 -52.91
CA ARG A 164 -6.23 -4.40 -51.61
C ARG A 164 -7.77 -4.26 -51.58
N GLU A 165 -8.41 -4.60 -52.69
CA GLU A 165 -9.87 -4.62 -52.78
C GLU A 165 -10.50 -5.62 -51.81
N PRO A 166 -11.74 -5.36 -51.34
CA PRO A 166 -12.49 -6.33 -50.56
C PRO A 166 -12.70 -7.62 -51.37
N PHE A 167 -12.56 -8.75 -50.70
CA PHE A 167 -12.47 -10.08 -51.28
C PHE A 167 -13.55 -10.38 -52.33
N ILE A 168 -14.80 -10.00 -52.08
CA ILE A 168 -15.93 -10.22 -53.00
C ILE A 168 -15.74 -9.49 -54.33
N TYR A 169 -15.33 -8.22 -54.31
CA TYR A 169 -15.19 -7.40 -55.52
C TYR A 169 -14.02 -7.87 -56.38
N ALA A 170 -12.87 -8.16 -55.76
CA ALA A 170 -11.72 -8.71 -56.47
C ALA A 170 -12.06 -10.07 -57.12
N SER A 171 -12.63 -11.00 -56.34
CA SER A 171 -12.99 -12.35 -56.79
C SER A 171 -13.99 -12.36 -57.94
N THR A 172 -15.00 -11.50 -57.88
CA THR A 172 -16.03 -11.39 -58.94
C THR A 172 -15.45 -10.78 -60.20
N ALA A 173 -14.62 -9.73 -60.10
CA ALA A 173 -13.96 -9.13 -61.27
C ALA A 173 -13.04 -10.12 -61.99
N GLY A 174 -12.16 -10.83 -61.25
CA GLY A 174 -11.25 -11.81 -61.84
C GLY A 174 -11.98 -13.00 -62.49
N SER A 175 -13.06 -13.47 -61.87
CA SER A 175 -13.89 -14.55 -62.44
C SER A 175 -14.61 -14.11 -63.72
N ILE A 176 -15.14 -12.87 -63.77
CA ILE A 176 -15.75 -12.30 -64.97
C ILE A 176 -14.71 -12.17 -66.11
N LEU A 177 -13.51 -11.65 -65.81
CA LEU A 177 -12.43 -11.53 -66.81
C LEU A 177 -12.02 -12.88 -67.39
N LEU A 178 -11.92 -13.93 -66.56
CA LEU A 178 -11.60 -15.27 -67.02
C LEU A 178 -12.65 -15.83 -67.99
N ILE A 179 -13.95 -15.60 -67.70
CA ILE A 179 -15.06 -16.01 -68.57
C ILE A 179 -15.04 -15.24 -69.90
N ILE A 180 -14.85 -13.92 -69.86
CA ILE A 180 -14.80 -13.08 -71.07
C ILE A 180 -13.59 -13.46 -71.94
N TYR A 181 -12.42 -13.73 -71.33
CA TYR A 181 -11.24 -14.20 -72.03
C TYR A 181 -11.48 -15.54 -72.74
N LEU A 182 -12.06 -16.52 -72.04
CA LEU A 182 -12.36 -17.84 -72.62
C LEU A 182 -13.34 -17.73 -73.81
N LEU A 183 -14.40 -16.94 -73.68
CA LEU A 183 -15.35 -16.71 -74.77
C LEU A 183 -14.68 -16.04 -75.98
N ASN A 184 -13.84 -15.02 -75.75
CA ASN A 184 -13.12 -14.34 -76.82
C ASN A 184 -12.11 -15.26 -77.52
N ALA A 185 -11.30 -15.98 -76.74
CA ALA A 185 -10.25 -16.87 -77.23
C ALA A 185 -10.80 -18.04 -78.07
N ILE A 186 -11.98 -18.57 -77.72
CA ILE A 186 -12.64 -19.67 -78.43
C ILE A 186 -13.43 -19.17 -79.65
N VAL A 187 -14.23 -18.11 -79.49
CA VAL A 187 -15.22 -17.71 -80.51
C VAL A 187 -14.65 -16.72 -81.53
N VAL A 188 -13.85 -15.75 -81.08
CA VAL A 188 -13.38 -14.62 -81.89
C VAL A 188 -11.98 -14.90 -82.41
N THR A 189 -11.00 -15.00 -81.51
CA THR A 189 -9.57 -15.12 -81.84
C THR A 189 -9.19 -16.53 -82.33
N LYS A 190 -9.95 -17.55 -81.93
CA LYS A 190 -9.71 -18.97 -82.25
C LYS A 190 -8.28 -19.41 -81.94
N ILE A 191 -7.84 -19.16 -80.70
CA ILE A 191 -6.48 -19.49 -80.23
C ILE A 191 -6.23 -21.00 -80.34
N PRO A 192 -5.07 -21.46 -80.84
CA PRO A 192 -4.67 -22.86 -80.84
C PRO A 192 -4.82 -23.54 -79.47
N THR A 193 -5.28 -24.80 -79.47
CA THR A 193 -5.69 -25.53 -78.26
C THR A 193 -4.56 -25.67 -77.24
N ASP A 194 -3.32 -25.83 -77.68
CA ASP A 194 -2.12 -25.89 -76.86
C ASP A 194 -1.85 -24.57 -76.13
N LYS A 195 -1.85 -23.43 -76.85
CA LYS A 195 -1.72 -22.09 -76.24
C LYS A 195 -2.89 -21.78 -75.31
N LEU A 196 -4.12 -22.15 -75.68
CA LEU A 196 -5.33 -21.92 -74.89
C LEU A 196 -5.34 -22.68 -73.56
N ILE A 197 -4.86 -23.93 -73.54
CA ILE A 197 -4.75 -24.71 -72.29
C ILE A 197 -3.74 -24.06 -71.33
N ILE A 198 -2.60 -23.60 -71.86
CA ILE A 198 -1.55 -22.95 -71.07
C ILE A 198 -2.07 -21.64 -70.46
N SER A 199 -2.65 -20.75 -71.27
CA SER A 199 -3.15 -19.46 -70.79
C SER A 199 -4.31 -19.62 -69.79
N PHE A 200 -5.23 -20.55 -70.05
CA PHE A 200 -6.31 -20.88 -69.13
C PHE A 200 -5.79 -21.39 -67.78
N PHE A 201 -4.82 -22.31 -67.78
CA PHE A 201 -4.26 -22.85 -66.54
C PHE A 201 -3.62 -21.74 -65.68
N TYR A 202 -2.79 -20.88 -66.28
CA TYR A 202 -2.15 -19.78 -65.55
C TYR A 202 -3.15 -18.74 -65.05
N LEU A 203 -4.14 -18.36 -65.86
CA LEU A 203 -5.18 -17.40 -65.45
C LEU A 203 -6.10 -17.97 -64.36
N LEU A 204 -6.44 -19.27 -64.42
CA LEU A 204 -7.22 -19.94 -63.37
C LEU A 204 -6.43 -20.03 -62.05
N LEU A 205 -5.16 -20.44 -62.12
CA LEU A 205 -4.26 -20.57 -60.97
C LEU A 205 -4.06 -19.22 -60.27
N ILE A 206 -3.78 -18.16 -61.03
CA ILE A 206 -3.52 -16.83 -60.45
C ILE A 206 -4.79 -16.18 -59.91
N ASN A 207 -5.95 -16.45 -60.52
CA ASN A 207 -7.25 -16.03 -59.99
C ASN A 207 -7.52 -16.69 -58.63
N PHE A 208 -7.32 -18.02 -58.52
CA PHE A 208 -7.50 -18.73 -57.25
C PHE A 208 -6.51 -18.29 -56.16
N LEU A 209 -5.23 -18.12 -56.51
CA LEU A 209 -4.21 -17.65 -55.56
C LEU A 209 -4.48 -16.21 -55.11
N GLY A 210 -4.87 -15.33 -56.03
CA GLY A 210 -5.25 -13.95 -55.74
C GLY A 210 -6.48 -13.84 -54.84
N MET A 211 -7.49 -14.68 -55.06
CA MET A 211 -8.65 -14.81 -54.16
C MET A 211 -8.23 -15.17 -52.73
N LEU A 212 -7.31 -16.14 -52.54
CA LEU A 212 -6.81 -16.52 -51.22
C LEU A 212 -6.02 -15.39 -50.54
N ILE A 213 -5.15 -14.70 -51.30
CA ILE A 213 -4.35 -13.57 -50.78
C ILE A 213 -5.25 -12.41 -50.36
N SER A 214 -6.19 -11.99 -51.22
CA SER A 214 -7.15 -10.92 -50.91
C SER A 214 -8.02 -11.27 -49.69
N ARG A 215 -8.51 -12.51 -49.60
CA ARG A 215 -9.25 -13.01 -48.43
C ARG A 215 -8.43 -12.93 -47.14
N HIS A 216 -7.16 -13.31 -47.19
CA HIS A 216 -6.26 -13.29 -46.02
C HIS A 216 -5.94 -11.86 -45.57
N LEU A 217 -5.66 -10.94 -46.52
CA LEU A 217 -5.38 -9.54 -46.24
C LEU A 217 -6.58 -8.82 -45.62
N GLU A 218 -7.79 -9.00 -46.16
CA GLU A 218 -9.01 -8.41 -45.57
C GLU A 218 -9.30 -9.03 -44.18
N PHE A 219 -9.17 -10.35 -44.02
CA PHE A 219 -9.35 -11.02 -42.74
C PHE A 219 -8.38 -10.51 -41.66
N SER A 220 -7.09 -10.34 -41.98
CA SER A 220 -6.12 -9.78 -41.03
C SER A 220 -6.50 -8.35 -40.65
N ALA A 221 -6.74 -7.47 -41.62
CA ALA A 221 -7.10 -6.08 -41.36
C ALA A 221 -8.35 -5.93 -40.47
N ARG A 222 -9.36 -6.79 -40.66
CA ARG A 222 -10.57 -6.85 -39.81
C ARG A 222 -10.26 -7.34 -38.40
N LYS A 223 -9.43 -8.37 -38.26
CA LYS A 223 -8.98 -8.90 -36.96
C LYS A 223 -8.17 -7.84 -36.18
N ASP A 224 -7.25 -7.16 -36.85
CA ASP A 224 -6.38 -6.15 -36.24
C ASP A 224 -7.22 -4.94 -35.76
N PHE A 225 -8.19 -4.49 -36.57
CA PHE A 225 -9.16 -3.47 -36.15
C PHE A 225 -10.00 -3.89 -34.94
N PHE A 226 -10.49 -5.13 -34.92
CA PHE A 226 -11.28 -5.66 -33.79
C PHE A 226 -10.47 -5.70 -32.49
N LEU A 227 -9.20 -6.14 -32.56
CA LEU A 227 -8.28 -6.15 -31.43
C LEU A 227 -7.98 -4.74 -30.92
N GLU A 228 -7.76 -3.76 -31.80
CA GLU A 228 -7.61 -2.35 -31.42
C GLU A 228 -8.84 -1.80 -30.69
N GLN A 229 -10.05 -2.14 -31.13
CA GLN A 229 -11.29 -1.69 -30.48
C GLN A 229 -11.45 -2.29 -29.07
N ILE A 230 -11.12 -3.57 -28.89
CA ILE A 230 -11.06 -4.19 -27.55
C ILE A 230 -10.06 -3.46 -26.66
N LEU A 231 -8.83 -3.25 -27.14
CA LEU A 231 -7.78 -2.52 -26.42
C LEU A 231 -8.21 -1.09 -26.04
N PHE A 232 -8.92 -0.39 -26.93
CA PHE A 232 -9.44 0.95 -26.66
C PHE A 232 -10.52 0.94 -25.57
N ILE A 233 -11.45 -0.02 -25.61
CA ILE A 233 -12.50 -0.20 -24.59
C ILE A 233 -11.89 -0.54 -23.24
N GLU A 234 -10.91 -1.45 -23.18
CA GLU A 234 -10.20 -1.80 -21.95
C GLU A 234 -9.42 -0.62 -21.38
N LYS A 235 -8.65 0.09 -22.21
CA LYS A 235 -7.92 1.30 -21.79
C LYS A 235 -8.85 2.36 -21.22
N LYS A 236 -10.04 2.55 -21.82
CA LYS A 236 -11.06 3.48 -21.31
C LYS A 236 -11.67 3.01 -19.98
N LYS A 237 -11.91 1.71 -19.79
CA LYS A 237 -12.35 1.12 -18.51
C LYS A 237 -11.29 1.35 -17.42
N VAL A 238 -10.03 1.01 -17.68
CA VAL A 238 -8.91 1.21 -16.75
C VAL A 238 -8.78 2.68 -16.33
N LEU A 239 -8.83 3.62 -17.30
CA LEU A 239 -8.79 5.06 -16.99
C LEU A 239 -9.97 5.50 -16.12
N SER A 240 -11.18 4.99 -16.38
CA SER A 240 -12.36 5.32 -15.58
C SER A 240 -12.28 4.78 -14.15
N LEU A 241 -11.76 3.56 -13.96
CA LEU A 241 -11.49 2.98 -12.64
C LEU A 241 -10.43 3.80 -11.87
N ASN A 242 -9.36 4.21 -12.55
CA ASN A 242 -8.30 4.99 -11.93
C ASN A 242 -8.82 6.35 -11.43
N ASN A 243 -9.62 7.05 -12.25
CA ASN A 243 -10.25 8.32 -11.86
C ASN A 243 -11.26 8.15 -10.71
N GLU A 244 -11.98 7.02 -10.62
CA GLU A 244 -12.86 6.73 -9.48
C GLU A 244 -12.06 6.41 -8.21
N LEU A 245 -10.97 5.65 -8.35
CA LEU A 245 -10.06 5.33 -7.25
C LEU A 245 -9.40 6.60 -6.69
N GLU A 246 -8.90 7.48 -7.55
CA GLU A 246 -8.31 8.77 -7.16
C GLU A 246 -9.31 9.66 -6.42
N ARG A 247 -10.57 9.72 -6.88
CA ARG A 247 -11.65 10.41 -6.14
C ARG A 247 -11.92 9.81 -4.76
N LYS A 248 -11.90 8.47 -4.64
CA LYS A 248 -12.05 7.79 -3.35
C LYS A 248 -10.86 8.03 -2.42
N VAL A 249 -9.63 8.00 -2.95
CA VAL A 249 -8.39 8.32 -2.21
C VAL A 249 -8.45 9.76 -1.69
N ASN A 250 -8.72 10.74 -2.56
CA ASN A 250 -8.80 12.15 -2.17
C ASN A 250 -9.89 12.41 -1.12
N LYS A 251 -11.07 11.80 -1.27
CA LYS A 251 -12.12 11.85 -0.24
C LYS A 251 -11.63 11.27 1.09
N ARG A 252 -10.98 10.10 1.06
CA ARG A 252 -10.52 9.42 2.28
C ARG A 252 -9.36 10.15 2.97
N THR A 253 -8.47 10.78 2.22
CA THR A 253 -7.40 11.65 2.74
C THR A 253 -7.98 12.88 3.45
N SER A 254 -9.03 13.51 2.91
CA SER A 254 -9.72 14.63 3.56
C SER A 254 -10.41 14.21 4.87
N GLU A 255 -11.09 13.06 4.87
CA GLU A 255 -11.68 12.47 6.08
C GLU A 255 -10.60 12.14 7.14
N LEU A 256 -9.47 11.56 6.73
CA LEU A 256 -8.36 11.20 7.62
C LEU A 256 -7.70 12.44 8.25
N ASN A 257 -7.47 13.49 7.46
CA ASN A 257 -6.91 14.76 7.94
C ASN A 257 -7.84 15.44 8.96
N SER A 258 -9.15 15.33 8.77
CA SER A 258 -10.16 15.84 9.70
C SER A 258 -10.11 15.10 11.04
N SER A 259 -10.07 13.75 11.01
CA SER A 259 -9.92 12.92 12.22
C SER A 259 -8.59 13.14 12.94
N ASN A 260 -7.48 13.28 12.21
CA ASN A 260 -6.16 13.55 12.80
C ASN A 260 -6.13 14.91 13.52
N ARG A 261 -6.82 15.92 12.99
CA ARG A 261 -6.96 17.23 13.64
C ARG A 261 -7.76 17.12 14.94
N LEU A 262 -8.83 16.32 14.96
CA LEU A 262 -9.64 16.07 16.15
C LEU A 262 -8.89 15.28 17.24
N LEU A 263 -8.12 14.25 16.85
CA LEU A 263 -7.34 13.43 17.77
C LEU A 263 -6.23 14.24 18.47
N LYS A 264 -5.54 15.13 17.74
CA LYS A 264 -4.53 16.04 18.34
C LYS A 264 -5.13 16.92 19.44
N THR A 265 -6.36 17.42 19.27
CA THR A 265 -7.05 18.17 20.31
C THR A 265 -7.31 17.32 21.56
N LYS A 266 -7.86 16.11 21.36
CA LYS A 266 -8.24 15.20 22.47
C LYS A 266 -7.05 14.71 23.32
N ILE A 267 -5.89 14.48 22.69
CA ILE A 267 -4.65 14.10 23.41
C ILE A 267 -4.15 15.26 24.29
N GLY A 268 -4.27 16.50 23.82
CA GLY A 268 -3.93 17.68 24.62
C GLY A 268 -4.81 17.87 25.86
N GLU A 269 -6.06 17.38 25.83
CA GLU A 269 -6.97 17.41 26.98
C GLU A 269 -6.66 16.32 28.01
N LEU A 270 -6.26 15.12 27.59
CA LEU A 270 -6.04 13.99 28.49
C LEU A 270 -4.80 14.18 29.38
N ASN A 271 -3.66 14.57 28.80
CA ASN A 271 -2.41 14.81 29.54
C ASN A 271 -2.56 15.93 30.59
N LYS A 272 -3.47 16.88 30.32
CA LYS A 272 -3.82 17.94 31.27
C LYS A 272 -4.60 17.40 32.48
N SER A 273 -5.43 16.37 32.30
CA SER A 273 -6.26 15.77 33.36
C SER A 273 -5.46 14.91 34.36
N GLU A 274 -4.51 14.11 33.89
CA GLU A 274 -3.72 13.19 34.74
C GLU A 274 -2.78 13.96 35.68
N THR A 275 -2.08 14.96 35.14
CA THR A 275 -1.20 15.86 35.90
C THR A 275 -1.97 16.60 37.01
N ILE A 276 -3.25 16.92 36.78
CA ILE A 276 -4.12 17.56 37.77
C ILE A 276 -4.45 16.57 38.91
N HIS A 277 -4.78 15.31 38.63
CA HIS A 277 -5.18 14.35 39.66
C HIS A 277 -4.05 13.96 40.63
N ARG A 278 -2.81 13.77 40.14
CA ARG A 278 -1.69 13.43 41.04
C ARG A 278 -1.33 14.60 41.96
N ASN A 279 -1.28 15.81 41.39
CA ASN A 279 -1.13 17.04 42.18
C ASN A 279 -2.30 17.27 43.16
N PHE A 280 -3.50 16.79 42.85
CA PHE A 280 -4.67 16.93 43.74
C PHE A 280 -4.56 16.07 45.02
N VAL A 281 -4.03 14.84 44.94
CA VAL A 281 -3.91 13.94 46.11
C VAL A 281 -2.71 14.27 46.99
N ASP A 282 -1.55 14.56 46.40
CA ASP A 282 -0.32 14.85 47.17
C ASP A 282 -0.35 16.26 47.80
N ASN A 283 -1.11 17.20 47.24
CA ASN A 283 -1.39 18.51 47.83
C ASN A 283 -2.77 18.58 48.51
N ALA A 284 -3.44 17.44 48.74
CA ALA A 284 -4.72 17.42 49.43
C ALA A 284 -4.57 17.98 50.86
N PRO A 285 -5.44 18.91 51.32
CA PRO A 285 -5.32 19.55 52.63
C PRO A 285 -5.73 18.63 53.80
N ILE A 286 -6.22 17.42 53.51
CA ILE A 286 -6.63 16.38 54.47
C ILE A 286 -5.64 15.20 54.47
N GLY A 287 -5.44 14.58 55.63
CA GLY A 287 -4.65 13.35 55.73
C GLY A 287 -5.41 12.18 55.10
N MET A 288 -4.76 11.46 54.18
CA MET A 288 -5.35 10.31 53.49
C MET A 288 -4.47 9.07 53.69
N CYS A 289 -5.11 7.93 53.97
CA CYS A 289 -4.44 6.64 53.99
C CYS A 289 -5.33 5.51 53.48
N THR A 290 -4.71 4.44 52.96
CA THR A 290 -5.37 3.15 52.75
C THR A 290 -4.79 2.10 53.68
N MET A 291 -5.59 1.08 53.97
CA MET A 291 -5.29 0.06 54.98
C MET A 291 -5.81 -1.32 54.57
N THR A 292 -5.02 -2.35 54.84
CA THR A 292 -5.46 -3.75 54.72
C THR A 292 -6.60 -4.08 55.71
N LEU A 293 -7.36 -5.15 55.42
CA LEU A 293 -8.38 -5.70 56.35
C LEU A 293 -7.83 -6.08 57.73
N ASN A 294 -6.53 -6.31 57.86
CA ASN A 294 -5.85 -6.59 59.13
C ASN A 294 -5.40 -5.30 59.85
N GLY A 295 -5.88 -4.14 59.40
CA GLY A 295 -5.64 -2.84 60.02
C GLY A 295 -4.23 -2.28 59.80
N LYS A 296 -3.49 -2.75 58.80
CA LYS A 296 -2.13 -2.24 58.48
C LYS A 296 -2.15 -1.22 57.34
N PHE A 297 -1.45 -0.09 57.48
CA PHE A 297 -1.35 0.96 56.46
C PHE A 297 -0.64 0.51 55.18
N THR A 298 -1.17 0.89 54.01
CA THR A 298 -0.66 0.53 52.67
C THR A 298 -0.32 1.74 51.79
N TYR A 299 -0.93 2.90 52.04
CA TYR A 299 -0.53 4.21 51.51
C TYR A 299 -0.81 5.29 52.55
N ILE A 300 0.02 6.34 52.60
CA ILE A 300 -0.30 7.62 53.27
C ILE A 300 0.11 8.79 52.37
N ASN A 301 -0.69 9.86 52.31
CA ASN A 301 -0.31 11.08 51.60
C ASN A 301 0.59 11.98 52.46
N LYS A 302 1.27 12.93 51.82
CA LYS A 302 2.17 13.89 52.49
C LYS A 302 1.48 14.64 53.65
N LYS A 303 0.19 14.95 53.51
CA LYS A 303 -0.54 15.68 54.55
C LYS A 303 -0.76 14.87 55.82
N LEU A 304 -0.94 13.55 55.73
CA LEU A 304 -1.04 12.71 56.91
C LEU A 304 0.31 12.59 57.65
N GLU A 305 1.44 12.69 56.94
CA GLU A 305 2.75 12.83 57.59
C GLU A 305 2.87 14.13 58.38
N GLU A 306 2.30 15.23 57.88
CA GLU A 306 2.29 16.53 58.57
C GLU A 306 1.39 16.51 59.83
N ILE A 307 0.20 15.90 59.75
CA ILE A 307 -0.76 15.83 60.86
C ILE A 307 -0.25 14.91 61.98
N THR A 308 0.34 13.76 61.63
CA THR A 308 0.76 12.74 62.62
C THR A 308 2.22 12.86 63.05
N GLY A 309 3.05 13.58 62.27
CA GLY A 309 4.49 13.68 62.44
C GLY A 309 5.28 12.45 61.96
N TYR A 310 4.61 11.36 61.62
CA TYR A 310 5.22 10.10 61.18
C TYR A 310 5.47 10.07 59.66
N LYS A 311 6.63 9.53 59.23
CA LYS A 311 6.94 9.35 57.80
C LYS A 311 6.44 8.02 57.25
N ALA A 312 6.04 8.02 55.98
CA ALA A 312 5.43 6.88 55.30
C ALA A 312 6.27 5.60 55.41
N LYS A 313 7.57 5.70 55.09
CA LYS A 313 8.54 4.61 55.19
C LYS A 313 8.62 3.96 56.59
N ASP A 314 8.27 4.69 57.64
CA ASP A 314 8.41 4.25 59.03
C ASP A 314 7.12 3.59 59.56
N TRP A 315 6.00 3.68 58.82
CA TRP A 315 4.66 3.24 59.26
C TRP A 315 3.84 2.41 58.26
N LEU A 316 4.23 2.36 56.99
CA LEU A 316 3.69 1.38 56.04
C LEU A 316 3.87 -0.05 56.60
N GLY A 317 2.79 -0.84 56.59
CA GLY A 317 2.74 -2.19 57.16
C GLY A 317 2.50 -2.30 58.67
N LYS A 318 2.41 -1.18 59.43
CA LYS A 318 2.09 -1.18 60.87
C LYS A 318 0.58 -1.00 61.13
N PRO A 319 0.04 -1.50 62.26
CA PRO A 319 -1.40 -1.43 62.55
C PRO A 319 -1.86 -0.11 63.20
N PHE A 320 -3.08 0.37 62.88
CA PHE A 320 -3.60 1.67 63.34
C PHE A 320 -3.83 1.78 64.85
N HIS A 321 -4.11 0.69 65.55
CA HIS A 321 -4.39 0.72 66.99
C HIS A 321 -3.17 1.16 67.84
N LEU A 322 -2.00 1.36 67.22
CA LEU A 322 -0.81 1.93 67.86
C LEU A 322 -0.82 3.48 67.93
N ILE A 323 -1.70 4.16 67.18
CA ILE A 323 -1.81 5.63 67.17
C ILE A 323 -3.13 6.15 67.74
N VAL A 324 -4.11 5.28 68.00
CA VAL A 324 -5.39 5.65 68.61
C VAL A 324 -5.24 5.77 70.12
N TYR A 325 -5.81 6.81 70.72
CA TYR A 325 -5.78 7.01 72.17
C TYR A 325 -6.54 5.88 72.90
N PRO A 326 -6.05 5.35 74.05
CA PRO A 326 -6.58 4.11 74.64
C PRO A 326 -8.10 4.07 74.88
N ASP A 327 -8.69 5.14 75.42
CA ASP A 327 -10.15 5.21 75.68
C ASP A 327 -10.99 5.13 74.38
N ASP A 328 -10.46 5.66 73.28
CA ASP A 328 -11.18 5.78 72.01
C ASP A 328 -10.92 4.57 71.09
N LEU A 329 -10.06 3.64 71.55
CA LEU A 329 -9.63 2.46 70.81
C LEU A 329 -10.77 1.45 70.63
N GLU A 330 -11.70 1.35 71.60
CA GLU A 330 -12.93 0.57 71.46
C GLU A 330 -13.84 1.13 70.35
N VAL A 331 -13.99 2.45 70.27
CA VAL A 331 -14.77 3.13 69.21
C VAL A 331 -14.11 2.92 67.84
N GLY A 332 -12.79 3.11 67.76
CA GLY A 332 -12.00 2.89 66.55
C GLY A 332 -12.08 1.46 66.04
N THR A 333 -11.83 0.47 66.92
CA THR A 333 -11.88 -0.96 66.57
C THR A 333 -13.29 -1.44 66.24
N THR A 334 -14.32 -0.93 66.94
CA THR A 334 -15.73 -1.27 66.63
C THR A 334 -16.13 -0.73 65.25
N LYS A 335 -15.90 0.55 64.96
CA LYS A 335 -16.22 1.14 63.65
C LYS A 335 -15.37 0.53 62.52
N PHE A 336 -14.12 0.13 62.78
CA PHE A 336 -13.28 -0.62 61.84
C PHE A 336 -13.85 -2.03 61.55
N ASN A 337 -14.25 -2.78 62.59
CA ASN A 337 -14.81 -4.12 62.44
C ASN A 337 -16.20 -4.12 61.78
N SER A 338 -17.06 -3.14 62.04
CA SER A 338 -18.34 -2.99 61.32
C SER A 338 -18.13 -2.75 59.82
N ARG A 339 -17.13 -1.96 59.45
CA ARG A 339 -16.76 -1.72 58.04
C ARG A 339 -16.26 -2.98 57.34
N ILE A 340 -15.52 -3.86 58.02
CA ILE A 340 -15.12 -5.19 57.51
C ILE A 340 -16.31 -6.13 57.36
N LYS A 341 -17.30 -6.04 58.26
CA LYS A 341 -18.53 -6.85 58.22
C LYS A 341 -19.56 -6.36 57.18
N GLY A 342 -19.28 -5.28 56.46
CA GLY A 342 -20.13 -4.77 55.37
C GLY A 342 -21.27 -3.86 55.80
N ASP A 343 -21.13 -3.17 56.94
CA ASP A 343 -22.09 -2.14 57.35
C ASP A 343 -22.04 -0.93 56.38
N VAL A 344 -23.19 -0.58 55.81
CA VAL A 344 -23.26 0.14 54.51
C VAL A 344 -23.23 1.67 54.66
N ASN A 345 -23.27 2.21 55.88
CA ASN A 345 -23.19 3.66 56.10
C ASN A 345 -22.29 4.02 57.29
N PRO A 346 -20.97 4.17 57.09
CA PRO A 346 -20.03 4.43 58.16
C PRO A 346 -20.04 5.91 58.57
N GLU A 347 -20.81 6.26 59.59
CA GLU A 347 -20.75 7.60 60.21
C GLU A 347 -19.30 8.02 60.48
N SER A 348 -18.93 9.23 60.05
CA SER A 348 -17.67 9.85 60.43
C SER A 348 -17.67 10.06 61.94
N TYR A 349 -16.57 9.70 62.59
CA TYR A 349 -16.47 9.68 64.05
C TYR A 349 -15.21 10.42 64.46
N GLN A 350 -15.29 11.14 65.58
CA GLN A 350 -14.17 11.89 66.12
C GLN A 350 -13.52 11.07 67.21
N ILE A 351 -12.21 10.87 67.11
CA ILE A 351 -11.41 10.19 68.12
C ILE A 351 -10.11 10.97 68.35
N ARG A 352 -9.50 10.72 69.50
CA ARG A 352 -8.18 11.20 69.84
C ARG A 352 -7.12 10.27 69.25
N ILE A 353 -6.11 10.85 68.59
CA ILE A 353 -4.89 10.14 68.19
C ILE A 353 -3.66 10.77 68.85
N ILE A 354 -2.60 9.98 68.93
CA ILE A 354 -1.32 10.35 69.51
C ILE A 354 -0.31 10.57 68.37
N ASN A 355 0.24 11.77 68.26
CA ASN A 355 1.24 12.12 67.25
C ASN A 355 2.66 11.61 67.61
N SER A 356 3.64 11.78 66.73
CA SER A 356 5.04 11.35 66.96
C SER A 356 5.75 12.07 68.11
N GLN A 357 5.16 13.15 68.64
CA GLN A 357 5.60 13.97 69.77
C GLN A 357 4.85 13.61 71.07
N ASN A 358 3.94 12.64 71.02
CA ASN A 358 3.11 12.15 72.13
C ASN A 358 2.03 13.13 72.62
N GLU A 359 1.57 14.04 71.76
CA GLU A 359 0.47 14.98 72.01
C GLU A 359 -0.89 14.42 71.52
N ILE A 360 -1.98 14.90 72.12
CA ILE A 360 -3.36 14.48 71.79
C ILE A 360 -3.96 15.41 70.73
N LEU A 361 -4.33 14.85 69.58
CA LEU A 361 -5.04 15.56 68.51
C LEU A 361 -6.47 15.05 68.36
N TRP A 362 -7.43 15.97 68.22
CA TRP A 362 -8.81 15.62 67.86
C TRP A 362 -8.90 15.47 66.35
N VAL A 363 -9.06 14.23 65.89
CA VAL A 363 -9.22 13.95 64.46
C VAL A 363 -10.62 13.44 64.16
N LYS A 364 -11.20 13.99 63.10
CA LYS A 364 -12.39 13.42 62.46
C LYS A 364 -11.92 12.36 61.48
N ILE A 365 -12.35 11.12 61.68
CA ILE A 365 -12.04 10.00 60.80
C ILE A 365 -13.31 9.60 60.03
N THR A 366 -13.22 9.68 58.71
CA THR A 366 -14.18 9.10 57.78
C THR A 366 -13.48 7.95 57.07
N SER A 367 -14.02 6.74 57.18
CA SER A 367 -13.42 5.55 56.53
C SER A 367 -14.44 4.81 55.71
N GLU A 368 -14.05 4.46 54.48
CA GLU A 368 -14.85 3.73 53.50
C GLU A 368 -14.19 2.40 53.16
N SER A 369 -15.01 1.37 53.01
CA SER A 369 -14.57 0.04 52.58
C SER A 369 -14.39 0.03 51.06
N ILE A 370 -13.16 -0.18 50.59
CA ILE A 370 -12.87 -0.40 49.16
C ILE A 370 -13.38 -1.80 48.81
N ILE A 371 -14.60 -1.83 48.25
CA ILE A 371 -15.25 -3.03 47.73
C ILE A 371 -14.79 -3.22 46.28
N GLU A 372 -14.11 -4.34 46.03
CA GLU A 372 -13.95 -4.82 44.66
C GLU A 372 -15.08 -5.81 44.37
N GLU A 373 -15.89 -5.49 43.37
CA GLU A 373 -16.95 -6.38 42.90
C GLU A 373 -16.42 -7.26 41.76
N LYS A 374 -16.52 -8.58 41.95
CA LYS A 374 -16.23 -9.54 40.88
C LYS A 374 -17.14 -10.74 40.93
N ASN A 375 -17.66 -11.09 39.75
CA ASN A 375 -18.58 -12.21 39.55
C ASN A 375 -19.85 -12.07 40.43
N GLY A 376 -20.27 -10.83 40.70
CA GLY A 376 -21.35 -10.52 41.64
C GLY A 376 -21.01 -10.71 43.13
N ILE A 377 -19.79 -11.16 43.45
CA ILE A 377 -19.31 -11.28 44.83
C ILE A 377 -18.54 -10.00 45.17
N LYS A 378 -19.17 -9.16 45.98
CA LYS A 378 -18.57 -7.96 46.57
C LYS A 378 -17.62 -8.37 47.70
N LYS A 379 -16.31 -8.20 47.49
CA LYS A 379 -15.28 -8.44 48.50
C LYS A 379 -14.69 -7.12 48.94
N ILE A 380 -14.79 -6.80 50.23
CA ILE A 380 -14.06 -5.68 50.83
C ILE A 380 -12.58 -6.06 50.86
N THR A 381 -11.71 -5.15 50.46
CA THR A 381 -10.31 -5.48 50.15
C THR A 381 -9.31 -4.57 50.85
N GLU A 382 -9.62 -3.28 50.90
CA GLU A 382 -8.95 -2.31 51.75
C GLU A 382 -9.98 -1.41 52.43
N ILE A 383 -9.52 -0.61 53.40
CA ILE A 383 -10.28 0.48 54.00
C ILE A 383 -9.51 1.77 53.72
N GLN A 384 -10.11 2.68 52.95
CA GLN A 384 -9.60 4.04 52.79
C GLN A 384 -10.07 4.88 53.97
N SER A 385 -9.21 5.74 54.49
CA SER A 385 -9.55 6.66 55.57
C SER A 385 -9.05 8.07 55.28
N PHE A 386 -9.91 9.03 55.60
CA PHE A 386 -9.68 10.47 55.55
C PHE A 386 -9.65 10.98 56.99
N ILE A 387 -8.59 11.72 57.33
CA ILE A 387 -8.25 12.11 58.69
C ILE A 387 -8.00 13.63 58.70
N GLU A 388 -8.87 14.35 59.41
CA GLU A 388 -8.86 15.81 59.49
C GLU A 388 -8.63 16.26 60.95
N ASP A 389 -7.63 17.09 61.21
CA ASP A 389 -7.44 17.75 62.51
C ASP A 389 -8.47 18.87 62.66
N VAL A 390 -9.39 18.69 63.61
CA VAL A 390 -10.52 19.60 63.84
C VAL A 390 -10.31 20.52 65.06
N THR A 391 -9.11 20.54 65.64
CA THR A 391 -8.83 21.18 66.94
C THR A 391 -9.10 22.69 66.96
N LYS A 392 -8.85 23.43 65.86
CA LYS A 392 -9.21 24.86 65.73
C LYS A 392 -10.63 25.11 65.21
N VAL A 393 -11.22 24.13 64.51
CA VAL A 393 -12.45 24.31 63.72
C VAL A 393 -13.64 24.67 64.61
N GLN A 394 -13.72 24.09 65.81
CA GLN A 394 -14.87 24.22 66.72
C GLN A 394 -15.17 25.67 67.15
N ARG A 395 -14.15 26.53 67.32
CA ARG A 395 -14.34 27.96 67.70
C ARG A 395 -14.67 28.84 66.49
N SER A 396 -14.20 28.47 65.31
CA SER A 396 -14.51 29.17 64.05
C SER A 396 -15.92 28.86 63.55
N GLN A 397 -16.50 27.70 63.92
CA GLN A 397 -17.83 27.26 63.49
C GLN A 397 -18.97 28.23 63.87
N ASP A 398 -18.96 28.89 65.03
CA ASP A 398 -20.05 29.79 65.41
C ASP A 398 -20.00 31.15 64.69
N ILE A 399 -18.79 31.68 64.45
CA ILE A 399 -18.59 32.85 63.57
C ILE A 399 -19.00 32.49 62.13
N ASN A 400 -18.56 31.33 61.64
CA ASN A 400 -18.91 30.83 60.30
C ASN A 400 -20.41 30.55 60.15
N LYS A 401 -21.16 30.16 61.19
CA LYS A 401 -22.63 30.02 61.11
C LYS A 401 -23.32 31.35 60.78
N THR A 402 -22.89 32.46 61.39
CA THR A 402 -23.46 33.78 61.13
C THR A 402 -23.02 34.32 59.76
N LEU A 403 -21.74 34.17 59.39
CA LEU A 403 -21.25 34.50 58.04
C LEU A 403 -21.96 33.66 56.95
N PHE A 404 -22.19 32.37 57.19
CA PHE A 404 -22.91 31.48 56.29
C PHE A 404 -24.39 31.86 56.17
N ALA A 405 -25.04 32.33 57.24
CA ALA A 405 -26.40 32.85 57.18
C ALA A 405 -26.47 34.13 56.31
N ILE A 406 -25.49 35.04 56.43
CA ILE A 406 -25.37 36.23 55.57
C ILE A 406 -25.14 35.80 54.11
N SER A 407 -24.19 34.89 53.86
CA SER A 407 -23.91 34.33 52.53
C SER A 407 -25.11 33.62 51.89
N ASN A 408 -25.99 32.99 52.69
CA ASN A 408 -27.25 32.42 52.21
C ASN A 408 -28.34 33.46 51.95
N ALA A 409 -28.49 34.49 52.80
CA ALA A 409 -29.44 35.59 52.57
C ALA A 409 -29.11 36.33 51.25
N VAL A 410 -27.82 36.57 51.02
CA VAL A 410 -27.23 37.08 49.78
C VAL A 410 -27.64 36.30 48.53
N ASN A 411 -27.62 34.95 48.60
CA ASN A 411 -27.98 34.10 47.46
C ASN A 411 -29.49 33.92 47.27
N THR A 412 -30.28 33.91 48.34
CA THR A 412 -31.73 33.62 48.29
C THR A 412 -32.60 34.86 48.02
N THR A 413 -32.11 36.07 48.34
CA THR A 413 -32.87 37.32 48.19
C THR A 413 -32.89 37.80 46.73
N LYS A 414 -34.05 38.32 46.29
CA LYS A 414 -34.27 38.71 44.88
C LYS A 414 -33.97 40.18 44.56
N ASN A 415 -34.01 41.08 45.55
CA ASN A 415 -33.78 42.52 45.39
C ASN A 415 -32.65 43.00 46.33
N LEU A 416 -31.88 44.00 45.90
CA LEU A 416 -30.75 44.56 46.66
C LEU A 416 -31.20 45.28 47.95
N TYR A 417 -32.35 45.96 47.94
CA TYR A 417 -32.85 46.66 49.15
C TYR A 417 -33.22 45.68 50.29
N ASP A 418 -33.91 44.58 49.96
CA ASP A 418 -34.22 43.52 50.92
C ASP A 418 -32.96 42.78 51.41
N LEU A 419 -31.90 42.79 50.60
CA LEU A 419 -30.61 42.25 50.97
C LEU A 419 -29.89 43.15 51.98
N TYR A 420 -29.81 44.47 51.74
CA TYR A 420 -29.23 45.42 52.71
C TYR A 420 -29.93 45.36 54.07
N LYS A 421 -31.27 45.27 54.07
CA LYS A 421 -32.06 45.09 55.30
C LYS A 421 -31.79 43.76 56.02
N GLN A 422 -31.51 42.67 55.29
CA GLN A 422 -31.13 41.39 55.90
C GLN A 422 -29.70 41.39 56.46
N ILE A 423 -28.77 42.04 55.75
CA ILE A 423 -27.38 42.21 56.21
C ILE A 423 -27.38 42.96 57.56
N HIS A 424 -28.10 44.07 57.66
CA HIS A 424 -28.27 44.84 58.89
C HIS A 424 -28.78 43.96 60.05
N ASN A 425 -29.88 43.22 59.85
CA ASN A 425 -30.46 42.33 60.88
C ASN A 425 -29.57 41.15 61.29
N LEU A 426 -28.68 40.67 60.41
CA LEU A 426 -27.78 39.55 60.70
C LEU A 426 -26.48 40.01 61.38
N LEU A 427 -25.95 41.19 61.00
CA LEU A 427 -24.83 41.85 61.68
C LEU A 427 -25.18 42.19 63.14
N GLY A 428 -26.41 42.64 63.41
CA GLY A 428 -26.89 42.96 64.76
C GLY A 428 -26.93 41.80 65.77
N ARG A 429 -26.52 40.58 65.37
CA ARG A 429 -26.33 39.43 66.27
C ARG A 429 -24.89 39.29 66.79
N ILE A 430 -23.95 40.02 66.21
CA ILE A 430 -22.51 39.89 66.46
C ILE A 430 -21.81 41.24 66.71
N ILE A 431 -22.31 42.34 66.15
CA ILE A 431 -21.80 43.72 66.33
C ILE A 431 -23.00 44.64 66.61
N ASP A 432 -22.83 45.71 67.40
CA ASP A 432 -23.89 46.73 67.55
C ASP A 432 -24.05 47.54 66.25
N VAL A 433 -25.28 47.57 65.74
CA VAL A 433 -25.66 48.24 64.48
C VAL A 433 -26.75 49.29 64.70
N THR A 434 -26.93 49.75 65.95
CA THR A 434 -27.99 50.72 66.32
C THR A 434 -27.99 51.97 65.44
N ASN A 435 -26.82 52.42 64.97
CA ASN A 435 -26.72 53.35 63.84
C ASN A 435 -25.85 52.72 62.75
N PHE A 436 -26.40 52.57 61.54
CA PHE A 436 -25.82 51.82 60.43
C PHE A 436 -26.24 52.41 59.08
N PHE A 437 -25.31 52.54 58.15
CA PHE A 437 -25.63 52.90 56.76
C PHE A 437 -24.69 52.27 55.74
N ILE A 438 -25.17 52.20 54.50
CA ILE A 438 -24.39 51.86 53.31
C ILE A 438 -24.42 53.06 52.38
N ALA A 439 -23.24 53.53 51.99
CA ALA A 439 -23.04 54.55 50.97
C ALA A 439 -22.51 53.91 49.68
N ILE A 440 -22.97 54.40 48.54
CA ILE A 440 -22.48 54.05 47.19
C ILE A 440 -21.82 55.30 46.61
N VAL A 441 -20.68 55.09 45.98
CA VAL A 441 -19.76 56.17 45.57
C VAL A 441 -19.74 56.23 44.05
N ASN A 442 -19.90 57.42 43.47
CA ASN A 442 -19.50 57.67 42.10
C ASN A 442 -18.29 58.60 42.08
N GLU A 443 -17.08 58.01 42.01
CA GLU A 443 -15.82 58.75 42.01
C GLU A 443 -15.68 59.72 40.83
N LYS A 444 -16.41 59.51 39.71
CA LYS A 444 -16.30 60.36 38.50
C LYS A 444 -17.14 61.63 38.56
N GLU A 445 -18.20 61.62 39.35
CA GLU A 445 -19.12 62.75 39.51
C GLU A 445 -18.99 63.41 40.90
N HIS A 446 -18.08 62.91 41.74
CA HIS A 446 -17.93 63.28 43.15
C HIS A 446 -19.30 63.31 43.86
N THR A 447 -20.05 62.22 43.74
CA THR A 447 -21.35 62.05 44.42
C THR A 447 -21.37 60.87 45.39
N LEU A 448 -22.08 61.05 46.50
CA LEU A 448 -22.40 60.01 47.48
C LEU A 448 -23.91 59.79 47.54
N TYR A 449 -24.33 58.54 47.41
CA TYR A 449 -25.72 58.12 47.50
C TYR A 449 -25.89 57.07 48.61
N PHE A 450 -26.92 57.21 49.44
CA PHE A 450 -27.16 56.33 50.58
C PHE A 450 -28.37 55.40 50.31
N PRO A 451 -28.20 54.25 49.65
CA PRO A 451 -29.31 53.33 49.34
C PRO A 451 -29.98 52.71 50.57
N TYR A 452 -29.33 52.74 51.74
CA TYR A 452 -29.86 52.20 52.98
C TYR A 452 -29.18 52.84 54.19
N SER A 453 -29.96 53.48 55.07
CA SER A 453 -29.49 54.07 56.33
C SER A 453 -30.52 53.87 57.45
N VAL A 454 -30.02 53.79 58.69
CA VAL A 454 -30.77 53.82 59.95
C VAL A 454 -29.87 54.53 60.97
N ASP A 455 -30.30 55.68 61.48
CA ASP A 455 -29.61 56.43 62.54
C ASP A 455 -30.64 56.93 63.56
N THR A 456 -30.18 57.36 64.75
CA THR A 456 -31.02 57.78 65.88
C THR A 456 -30.84 59.24 66.28
N VAL A 457 -29.91 59.95 65.63
CA VAL A 457 -29.51 61.33 65.95
C VAL A 457 -29.45 62.22 64.70
N ASP A 458 -29.17 61.66 63.52
CA ASP A 458 -29.27 62.36 62.22
C ASP A 458 -30.39 61.77 61.34
N ASP A 459 -31.13 62.65 60.67
CA ASP A 459 -32.25 62.30 59.78
C ASP A 459 -31.99 62.72 58.32
N ASP A 460 -30.95 63.51 58.02
CA ASP A 460 -30.65 63.96 56.64
C ASP A 460 -29.61 63.06 55.97
N PHE A 461 -30.08 62.16 55.10
CA PHE A 461 -29.24 61.33 54.23
C PHE A 461 -29.42 61.69 52.74
N SER A 462 -29.64 62.98 52.45
CA SER A 462 -29.75 63.48 51.08
C SER A 462 -28.47 63.20 50.27
N PRO A 463 -28.57 62.95 48.95
CA PRO A 463 -27.38 62.71 48.12
C PRO A 463 -26.46 63.94 48.09
N LEU A 464 -25.18 63.73 48.39
CA LEU A 464 -24.17 64.79 48.37
C LEU A 464 -23.54 64.86 46.97
N THR A 465 -23.42 66.07 46.42
CA THR A 465 -22.82 66.34 45.11
C THR A 465 -21.65 67.31 45.22
N ASP A 466 -20.59 67.06 44.46
CA ASP A 466 -19.35 67.86 44.49
C ASP A 466 -18.66 67.84 45.88
N PHE A 467 -18.69 66.68 46.57
CA PHE A 467 -18.10 66.54 47.91
C PHE A 467 -16.56 66.43 47.84
N ASP A 468 -15.85 67.16 48.72
CA ASP A 468 -14.41 66.92 48.92
C ASP A 468 -14.22 65.64 49.78
N PRO A 469 -13.48 64.63 49.30
CA PRO A 469 -13.20 63.41 50.07
C PRO A 469 -12.46 63.64 51.40
N GLN A 470 -11.84 64.80 51.63
CA GLN A 470 -11.14 65.13 52.88
C GLN A 470 -12.02 65.83 53.93
N GLU A 471 -13.23 66.26 53.56
CA GLU A 471 -14.17 66.96 54.46
C GLU A 471 -15.29 66.04 55.02
N SER A 472 -15.27 64.73 54.72
CA SER A 472 -16.21 63.76 55.29
C SER A 472 -15.55 62.44 55.70
N LEU A 473 -16.06 61.81 56.77
CA LEU A 473 -15.59 60.51 57.27
C LEU A 473 -15.71 59.39 56.22
N THR A 474 -16.84 59.33 55.51
CA THR A 474 -17.07 58.38 54.42
C THR A 474 -16.12 58.65 53.24
N GLY A 475 -15.94 59.91 52.85
CA GLY A 475 -14.98 60.33 51.82
C GLY A 475 -13.53 59.96 52.18
N LEU A 476 -13.19 59.97 53.47
CA LEU A 476 -11.87 59.56 53.94
C LEU A 476 -11.64 58.05 53.76
N VAL A 477 -12.65 57.20 53.98
CA VAL A 477 -12.55 55.75 53.69
C VAL A 477 -12.34 55.49 52.21
N VAL A 478 -13.06 56.22 51.35
CA VAL A 478 -12.91 56.14 49.88
C VAL A 478 -11.52 56.58 49.45
N SER A 479 -11.11 57.80 49.79
CA SER A 479 -9.84 58.39 49.33
C SER A 479 -8.59 57.70 49.90
N THR A 480 -8.67 57.13 51.12
CA THR A 480 -7.55 56.35 51.69
C THR A 480 -7.60 54.86 51.33
N GLN A 481 -8.70 54.41 50.72
CA GLN A 481 -9.02 53.02 50.39
C GLN A 481 -8.85 52.03 51.56
N LYS A 482 -9.08 52.50 52.79
CA LYS A 482 -8.78 51.73 54.00
C LYS A 482 -9.95 51.69 54.97
N PRO A 483 -10.18 50.52 55.62
CA PRO A 483 -11.09 50.45 56.74
C PRO A 483 -10.59 51.34 57.89
N LEU A 484 -11.48 52.09 58.51
CA LEU A 484 -11.16 53.05 59.57
C LEU A 484 -11.99 52.76 60.82
N LEU A 485 -11.31 52.62 61.96
CA LEU A 485 -11.89 52.64 63.30
C LEU A 485 -11.41 53.90 64.03
N LEU A 486 -12.33 54.82 64.32
CA LEU A 486 -12.04 56.13 64.89
C LEU A 486 -12.76 56.31 66.23
N LYS A 487 -12.00 56.47 67.31
CA LYS A 487 -12.52 56.80 68.65
C LYS A 487 -12.56 58.31 68.88
N LYS A 488 -13.41 58.76 69.83
CA LYS A 488 -13.71 60.14 70.23
C LYS A 488 -12.56 61.14 70.08
N ASN A 489 -11.38 60.84 70.64
CA ASN A 489 -10.22 61.75 70.63
C ASN A 489 -9.62 62.02 69.24
N LYS A 490 -9.86 61.13 68.26
CA LYS A 490 -9.51 61.35 66.84
C LYS A 490 -10.66 62.04 66.11
N LEU A 491 -11.90 61.63 66.35
CA LEU A 491 -13.11 62.22 65.74
C LEU A 491 -13.24 63.72 66.03
N GLN A 492 -13.09 64.12 67.30
CA GLN A 492 -13.14 65.53 67.69
C GLN A 492 -12.06 66.35 66.97
N LYS A 493 -10.82 65.83 66.88
CA LYS A 493 -9.71 66.50 66.19
C LYS A 493 -9.87 66.59 64.67
N LEU A 494 -10.72 65.76 64.06
CA LEU A 494 -11.07 65.85 62.65
C LEU A 494 -12.18 66.89 62.47
N ALA A 495 -13.22 66.86 63.30
CA ALA A 495 -14.29 67.86 63.31
C ALA A 495 -13.77 69.29 63.53
N ASP A 496 -12.85 69.49 64.49
CA ASP A 496 -12.23 70.78 64.80
C ASP A 496 -11.30 71.30 63.68
N ARG A 497 -10.95 70.48 62.68
CA ARG A 497 -9.96 70.81 61.62
C ARG A 497 -10.55 70.96 60.22
N SER A 498 -11.42 70.03 59.83
CA SER A 498 -11.93 69.91 58.46
C SER A 498 -13.43 70.22 58.35
N GLY A 499 -14.12 70.38 59.49
CA GLY A 499 -15.56 70.16 59.54
C GLY A 499 -15.91 68.67 59.41
N VAL A 500 -17.09 68.30 59.88
CA VAL A 500 -17.74 67.02 59.61
C VAL A 500 -19.20 67.34 59.34
N TRP A 501 -19.76 66.75 58.29
CA TRP A 501 -21.17 66.85 57.96
C TRP A 501 -21.98 65.88 58.85
N GLY A 502 -23.03 66.37 59.50
CA GLY A 502 -23.80 65.63 60.52
C GLY A 502 -23.21 65.71 61.95
N PRO A 503 -23.88 65.10 62.94
CA PRO A 503 -23.45 65.08 64.34
C PRO A 503 -22.24 64.14 64.53
N VAL A 504 -21.28 64.53 65.37
CA VAL A 504 -20.03 63.77 65.57
C VAL A 504 -20.21 62.65 66.61
N PRO A 505 -20.04 61.36 66.24
CA PRO A 505 -20.19 60.24 67.17
C PRO A 505 -19.02 60.08 68.14
N LEU A 506 -19.20 59.23 69.17
CA LEU A 506 -18.16 58.88 70.14
C LEU A 506 -17.19 57.82 69.59
N ILE A 507 -17.69 56.95 68.70
CA ILE A 507 -16.88 55.99 67.94
C ILE A 507 -17.54 55.73 66.58
N TRP A 508 -16.71 55.58 65.55
CA TRP A 508 -17.11 55.42 64.16
C TRP A 508 -16.29 54.32 63.50
N MET A 509 -16.94 53.46 62.73
CA MET A 509 -16.29 52.41 61.95
C MET A 509 -16.84 52.39 60.53
N GLY A 510 -15.96 52.54 59.53
CA GLY A 510 -16.32 52.47 58.11
C GLY A 510 -15.36 51.60 57.32
N VAL A 511 -15.90 50.80 56.41
CA VAL A 511 -15.17 49.78 55.63
C VAL A 511 -15.55 49.90 54.15
N PRO A 512 -14.58 49.92 53.21
CA PRO A 512 -14.89 50.02 51.79
C PRO A 512 -15.50 48.72 51.25
N LEU A 513 -16.46 48.85 50.32
CA LEU A 513 -16.98 47.76 49.50
C LEU A 513 -16.16 47.74 48.21
N VAL A 514 -15.34 46.71 48.02
CA VAL A 514 -14.36 46.62 46.92
C VAL A 514 -14.72 45.47 45.98
N VAL A 515 -14.75 45.74 44.67
CA VAL A 515 -14.86 44.70 43.63
C VAL A 515 -13.76 44.94 42.61
N LYS A 516 -12.88 43.94 42.42
CA LYS A 516 -11.77 43.99 41.43
C LYS A 516 -10.90 45.25 41.59
N ASP A 517 -10.56 45.55 42.85
CA ASP A 517 -9.73 46.68 43.29
C ASP A 517 -10.33 48.09 43.03
N GLU A 518 -11.58 48.20 42.57
CA GLU A 518 -12.35 49.45 42.54
C GLU A 518 -13.31 49.52 43.75
N ILE A 519 -13.41 50.71 44.38
CA ILE A 519 -14.36 50.95 45.47
C ILE A 519 -15.73 51.28 44.89
N ILE A 520 -16.71 50.43 45.17
CA ILE A 520 -18.10 50.61 44.74
C ILE A 520 -18.99 51.23 45.83
N GLY A 521 -18.49 51.33 47.07
CA GLY A 521 -19.24 51.89 48.20
C GLY A 521 -18.51 51.78 49.54
N VAL A 522 -19.19 52.10 50.62
CA VAL A 522 -18.71 52.00 52.01
C VAL A 522 -19.86 51.50 52.91
N ILE A 523 -19.56 50.59 53.84
CA ILE A 523 -20.46 50.13 54.90
C ILE A 523 -20.00 50.70 56.25
N VAL A 524 -20.92 51.23 57.05
CA VAL A 524 -20.61 52.04 58.25
C VAL A 524 -21.47 51.65 59.45
N VAL A 525 -20.86 51.60 60.65
CA VAL A 525 -21.54 51.58 61.96
C VAL A 525 -20.99 52.69 62.88
N GLN A 526 -21.84 53.26 63.73
CA GLN A 526 -21.45 54.35 64.64
C GLN A 526 -22.24 54.39 65.94
N SER A 527 -21.64 54.93 67.01
CA SER A 527 -22.31 55.12 68.31
C SER A 527 -22.07 56.50 68.91
N TYR A 528 -23.14 57.09 69.42
CA TYR A 528 -23.18 58.37 70.14
C TYR A 528 -23.16 58.19 71.68
N THR A 529 -23.23 56.95 72.17
CA THR A 529 -23.45 56.64 73.59
C THR A 529 -22.29 55.92 74.27
N ASP A 530 -21.48 55.16 73.53
CA ASP A 530 -20.31 54.41 74.02
C ASP A 530 -19.07 54.69 73.13
N SER A 531 -17.89 54.89 73.72
CA SER A 531 -16.63 55.18 73.01
C SER A 531 -15.75 53.96 72.72
N ASP A 532 -16.12 52.78 73.23
CA ASP A 532 -15.30 51.57 73.22
C ASP A 532 -16.06 50.30 72.78
N ILE A 533 -17.32 50.44 72.36
CA ILE A 533 -18.20 49.35 71.90
C ILE A 533 -17.71 48.57 70.68
N TYR A 534 -16.77 49.12 69.90
CA TYR A 534 -16.17 48.45 68.74
C TYR A 534 -14.66 48.25 68.89
N THR A 535 -14.20 47.07 68.47
CA THR A 535 -12.81 46.61 68.53
C THR A 535 -12.23 46.36 67.13
N GLU A 536 -10.90 46.15 67.05
CA GLU A 536 -10.23 45.72 65.82
C GLU A 536 -10.77 44.35 65.31
N GLN A 537 -11.26 43.49 66.21
CA GLN A 537 -11.83 42.21 65.83
C GLN A 537 -13.21 42.37 65.17
N ASP A 538 -13.97 43.40 65.56
CA ASP A 538 -15.23 43.75 64.90
C ASP A 538 -14.98 44.39 63.53
N LEU A 539 -13.87 45.14 63.38
CA LEU A 539 -13.39 45.66 62.10
C LEU A 539 -13.06 44.52 61.13
N GLU A 540 -12.33 43.49 61.56
CA GLU A 540 -12.05 42.29 60.75
C GLU A 540 -13.33 41.56 60.33
N VAL A 541 -14.34 41.49 61.21
CA VAL A 541 -15.65 40.89 60.89
C VAL A 541 -16.42 41.72 59.87
N LEU A 542 -16.42 43.05 60.00
CA LEU A 542 -17.11 43.93 59.05
C LEU A 542 -16.41 43.93 57.68
N ILE A 543 -15.07 43.83 57.62
CA ILE A 543 -14.28 43.59 56.40
C ILE A 543 -14.65 42.25 55.75
N SER A 544 -14.70 41.16 56.53
CA SER A 544 -15.07 39.84 55.99
C SER A 544 -16.50 39.80 55.44
N ILE A 545 -17.38 40.72 55.85
CA ILE A 545 -18.75 40.84 55.37
C ILE A 545 -18.85 41.80 54.18
N SER A 546 -18.13 42.94 54.21
CA SER A 546 -18.07 43.87 53.07
C SER A 546 -17.62 43.16 51.79
N ASP A 547 -16.61 42.28 51.90
CA ASP A 547 -16.13 41.47 50.78
C ASP A 547 -17.20 40.51 50.24
N GLN A 548 -17.99 39.84 51.08
CA GLN A 548 -19.05 38.93 50.59
C GLN A 548 -20.25 39.68 50.03
N VAL A 549 -20.59 40.85 50.57
CA VAL A 549 -21.63 41.73 50.04
C VAL A 549 -21.20 42.27 48.67
N ALA A 550 -19.97 42.75 48.54
CA ALA A 550 -19.38 43.20 47.28
C ALA A 550 -19.26 42.05 46.26
N VAL A 551 -18.70 40.90 46.67
CA VAL A 551 -18.58 39.70 45.82
C VAL A 551 -19.93 39.17 45.38
N ALA A 552 -21.04 39.39 46.08
CA ALA A 552 -22.34 38.93 45.60
C ALA A 552 -23.17 39.96 44.84
N ILE A 553 -22.82 41.24 44.97
CA ILE A 553 -23.12 42.27 43.97
C ILE A 553 -22.43 41.89 42.62
N ASP A 554 -21.34 41.09 42.63
CA ASP A 554 -20.62 40.57 41.43
C ASP A 554 -20.97 39.12 41.01
N ARG A 555 -21.07 38.16 41.94
CA ARG A 555 -21.07 36.69 41.71
C ARG A 555 -22.38 36.12 41.19
N LYS A 556 -23.46 36.91 41.13
CA LYS A 556 -24.71 36.52 40.45
C LYS A 556 -24.56 36.32 38.91
N GLY A 557 -23.34 36.26 38.36
CA GLY A 557 -23.04 35.77 37.01
C GLY A 557 -22.02 34.61 36.91
N THR A 558 -21.64 33.94 38.02
CA THR A 558 -20.34 33.22 38.09
C THR A 558 -20.45 31.80 38.71
N GLY A 559 -21.22 30.89 38.07
CA GLY A 559 -21.53 29.54 38.61
C GLY A 559 -21.21 28.29 37.79
N ASP A 560 -20.89 28.38 36.49
CA ASP A 560 -21.20 27.29 35.53
C ASP A 560 -20.08 26.27 35.17
N GLU A 561 -18.94 26.22 35.86
CA GLU A 561 -17.73 25.55 35.30
C GLU A 561 -17.46 24.08 35.70
N LEU A 562 -17.82 23.62 36.91
CA LEU A 562 -17.27 22.37 37.49
C LEU A 562 -17.81 21.06 36.86
N SER A 563 -19.11 20.98 36.58
CA SER A 563 -19.77 19.76 36.03
C SER A 563 -19.19 19.28 34.70
N ARG A 564 -18.39 20.14 34.04
CA ARG A 564 -17.78 19.93 32.72
C ARG A 564 -16.53 19.04 32.72
N SER A 565 -16.06 18.59 33.89
CA SER A 565 -14.82 17.79 34.01
C SER A 565 -15.07 16.28 33.96
N GLU A 566 -15.96 15.76 34.81
CA GLU A 566 -16.24 14.33 34.97
C GLU A 566 -16.70 13.65 33.67
N GLU A 567 -17.53 14.35 32.90
CA GLU A 567 -18.07 13.89 31.61
C GLU A 567 -16.96 13.56 30.59
N LYS A 568 -15.77 14.19 30.70
CA LYS A 568 -14.66 14.00 29.78
C LYS A 568 -13.99 12.63 29.91
N PHE A 569 -13.76 12.15 31.14
CA PHE A 569 -13.05 10.88 31.38
C PHE A 569 -13.89 9.67 30.92
N ARG A 570 -15.15 9.60 31.35
CA ARG A 570 -16.08 8.53 30.95
C ARG A 570 -16.26 8.46 29.44
N THR A 571 -16.26 9.61 28.78
CA THR A 571 -16.30 9.70 27.31
C THR A 571 -15.01 9.21 26.67
N ALA A 572 -13.84 9.46 27.25
CA ALA A 572 -12.55 9.03 26.70
C ALA A 572 -12.40 7.49 26.68
N PHE A 573 -12.69 6.80 27.80
CA PHE A 573 -12.56 5.34 27.90
C PHE A 573 -13.49 4.62 26.89
N LYS A 574 -14.79 4.94 26.89
CA LYS A 574 -15.77 4.31 26.01
C LYS A 574 -15.55 4.59 24.53
N THR A 575 -15.12 5.81 24.17
CA THR A 575 -14.92 6.20 22.76
C THR A 575 -13.56 5.82 22.15
N SER A 576 -12.68 5.14 22.90
CA SER A 576 -11.40 4.67 22.36
C SER A 576 -11.61 3.64 21.24
N PRO A 577 -10.87 3.75 20.11
CA PRO A 577 -11.01 2.85 18.97
C PRO A 577 -10.24 1.52 19.11
N HIS A 578 -9.32 1.42 20.08
CA HIS A 578 -8.60 0.18 20.39
C HIS A 578 -9.33 -0.58 21.48
N VAL A 579 -9.22 -1.91 21.47
CA VAL A 579 -9.76 -2.75 22.54
C VAL A 579 -8.97 -2.45 23.80
N ILE A 580 -9.67 -2.04 24.86
CA ILE A 580 -9.09 -1.84 26.18
C ILE A 580 -9.84 -2.77 27.13
N THR A 581 -9.08 -3.60 27.85
CA THR A 581 -9.60 -4.48 28.88
C THR A 581 -8.84 -4.28 30.17
N LEU A 582 -9.57 -4.21 31.28
CA LEU A 582 -9.01 -4.33 32.62
C LEU A 582 -9.31 -5.74 33.12
N THR A 583 -8.28 -6.49 33.53
CA THR A 583 -8.39 -7.89 33.95
C THR A 583 -7.64 -8.07 35.27
N ARG A 584 -8.26 -8.55 36.36
CA ARG A 584 -7.50 -8.81 37.60
C ARG A 584 -6.58 -10.02 37.39
N ILE A 585 -5.36 -9.94 37.92
CA ILE A 585 -4.34 -10.98 37.73
C ILE A 585 -4.57 -12.21 38.63
N GLU A 586 -5.10 -12.01 39.85
CA GLU A 586 -5.42 -13.06 40.83
C GLU A 586 -6.24 -14.23 40.24
N ASP A 587 -7.18 -13.93 39.34
CA ASP A 587 -8.14 -14.88 38.77
C ASP A 587 -8.29 -14.80 37.23
N GLY A 588 -7.63 -13.84 36.58
CA GLY A 588 -7.68 -13.67 35.13
C GLY A 588 -9.03 -13.21 34.57
N LEU A 589 -9.87 -12.57 35.40
CA LEU A 589 -11.23 -12.18 35.02
C LEU A 589 -11.34 -10.71 34.61
N TYR A 590 -12.11 -10.44 33.55
CA TYR A 590 -12.40 -9.10 33.07
C TYR A 590 -13.23 -8.28 34.07
N ILE A 591 -12.92 -6.99 34.15
CA ILE A 591 -13.48 -6.00 35.10
C ILE A 591 -14.24 -4.92 34.39
N ASP A 592 -13.59 -4.32 33.42
CA ASP A 592 -14.20 -3.33 32.54
C ASP A 592 -13.66 -3.54 31.14
N ILE A 593 -14.53 -3.28 30.17
CA ILE A 593 -14.26 -3.37 28.75
C ILE A 593 -14.84 -2.13 28.08
N ASN A 594 -14.10 -1.56 27.13
CA ASN A 594 -14.63 -0.47 26.34
C ASN A 594 -15.49 -0.96 25.16
N ASP A 595 -16.24 -0.04 24.55
CA ASP A 595 -17.12 -0.35 23.41
C ASP A 595 -16.39 -1.06 22.24
N ALA A 596 -15.07 -0.87 22.10
CA ALA A 596 -14.26 -1.51 21.07
C ALA A 596 -14.11 -3.01 21.29
N PHE A 597 -14.01 -3.49 22.54
CA PHE A 597 -14.02 -4.92 22.85
C PHE A 597 -15.31 -5.58 22.34
N THR A 598 -16.46 -5.00 22.70
CA THR A 598 -17.79 -5.47 22.28
C THR A 598 -17.93 -5.49 20.77
N LYS A 599 -17.45 -4.45 20.07
CA LYS A 599 -17.52 -4.36 18.61
C LYS A 599 -16.60 -5.34 17.88
N LEU A 600 -15.45 -5.69 18.45
CA LEU A 600 -14.44 -6.53 17.78
C LEU A 600 -14.64 -8.03 18.06
N LEU A 601 -14.90 -8.39 19.32
CA LEU A 601 -15.02 -9.79 19.75
C LEU A 601 -16.49 -10.27 19.87
N GLY A 602 -17.46 -9.35 19.90
CA GLY A 602 -18.90 -9.67 19.85
C GLY A 602 -19.56 -10.06 21.18
N TYR A 603 -18.83 -9.97 22.31
CA TYR A 603 -19.37 -10.19 23.65
C TYR A 603 -19.85 -8.88 24.27
N SER A 604 -21.04 -8.88 24.89
CA SER A 604 -21.49 -7.72 25.67
C SER A 604 -20.80 -7.67 27.05
N PRO A 605 -20.78 -6.51 27.74
CA PRO A 605 -20.23 -6.41 29.09
C PRO A 605 -20.87 -7.41 30.06
N GLU A 606 -22.19 -7.60 29.98
CA GLU A 606 -22.95 -8.51 30.83
C GLU A 606 -22.57 -10.00 30.62
N GLU A 607 -22.02 -10.34 29.45
CA GLU A 607 -21.61 -11.70 29.11
C GLU A 607 -20.16 -12.02 29.50
N ILE A 608 -19.30 -11.00 29.67
CA ILE A 608 -17.84 -11.18 29.79
C ILE A 608 -17.23 -10.62 31.08
N ILE A 609 -17.87 -9.64 31.73
CA ILE A 609 -17.38 -9.14 33.02
C ILE A 609 -17.53 -10.23 34.08
N GLY A 610 -16.46 -10.48 34.84
CA GLY A 610 -16.35 -11.61 35.76
C GLY A 610 -16.06 -12.95 35.09
N LYS A 611 -15.63 -12.97 33.82
CA LYS A 611 -15.25 -14.19 33.09
C LYS A 611 -13.79 -14.15 32.65
N SER A 612 -13.17 -15.33 32.52
CA SER A 612 -11.76 -15.43 32.07
C SER A 612 -11.66 -15.56 30.55
N SER A 613 -10.51 -15.13 30.00
CA SER A 613 -10.19 -15.35 28.59
C SER A 613 -10.05 -16.83 28.19
N ILE A 614 -9.87 -17.74 29.17
CA ILE A 614 -9.86 -19.19 28.95
C ILE A 614 -11.30 -19.73 28.87
N GLU A 615 -12.18 -19.30 29.78
CA GLU A 615 -13.57 -19.77 29.89
C GLU A 615 -14.37 -19.50 28.60
N HIS A 616 -14.12 -18.37 27.95
CA HIS A 616 -14.72 -18.04 26.64
C HIS A 616 -13.87 -18.43 25.43
N ASN A 617 -12.76 -19.14 25.62
CA ASN A 617 -11.85 -19.61 24.56
C ASN A 617 -11.40 -18.47 23.61
N ILE A 618 -11.03 -17.31 24.19
CA ILE A 618 -10.68 -16.10 23.44
C ILE A 618 -9.32 -16.21 22.75
N TRP A 619 -8.45 -17.13 23.18
CA TRP A 619 -7.15 -17.36 22.56
C TRP A 619 -7.25 -18.41 21.46
N ASN A 620 -6.77 -18.09 20.24
CA ASN A 620 -6.75 -19.06 19.13
C ASN A 620 -5.61 -20.08 19.26
N ASP A 621 -4.43 -19.66 19.75
CA ASP A 621 -3.35 -20.55 20.22
C ASP A 621 -2.99 -20.19 21.67
N LEU A 622 -3.05 -21.19 22.56
CA LEU A 622 -2.68 -21.03 23.97
C LEU A 622 -1.18 -20.72 24.16
N LYS A 623 -0.32 -21.03 23.18
CA LYS A 623 1.11 -20.67 23.23
C LYS A 623 1.36 -19.16 23.21
N ASP A 624 0.46 -18.38 22.61
CA ASP A 624 0.55 -16.91 22.64
C ASP A 624 0.17 -16.39 24.04
N ARG A 625 -0.82 -17.02 24.69
CA ARG A 625 -1.16 -16.76 26.10
C ARG A 625 0.00 -17.11 27.03
N ASP A 626 0.70 -18.22 26.80
CA ASP A 626 1.83 -18.61 27.64
C ASP A 626 3.02 -17.65 27.48
N ARG A 627 3.24 -17.11 26.27
CA ARG A 627 4.21 -16.02 26.04
C ARG A 627 3.83 -14.73 26.78
N LEU A 628 2.55 -14.35 26.79
CA LEU A 628 2.07 -13.25 27.62
C LEU A 628 2.37 -13.49 29.10
N VAL A 629 2.00 -14.66 29.61
CA VAL A 629 2.14 -15.00 31.03
C VAL A 629 3.62 -15.07 31.46
N SER A 630 4.53 -15.56 30.61
CA SER A 630 5.97 -15.49 30.89
C SER A 630 6.45 -14.05 30.92
N GLY A 631 6.23 -13.27 29.86
CA GLY A 631 6.73 -11.89 29.79
C GLY A 631 6.19 -10.99 30.91
N LEU A 632 4.95 -11.18 31.35
CA LEU A 632 4.40 -10.48 32.51
C LEU A 632 5.06 -10.91 33.83
N LYS A 633 5.43 -12.18 34.00
CA LYS A 633 6.19 -12.66 35.17
C LYS A 633 7.64 -12.19 35.16
N ASP A 634 8.24 -12.11 33.97
CA ASP A 634 9.66 -11.78 33.79
C ASP A 634 9.92 -10.26 33.87
N ALA A 635 8.97 -9.41 33.43
CA ALA A 635 9.16 -7.96 33.29
C ALA A 635 8.00 -7.06 33.75
N GLY A 636 6.86 -7.61 34.21
CA GLY A 636 5.68 -6.82 34.62
C GLY A 636 4.93 -6.09 33.47
N LEU A 637 5.43 -6.22 32.24
CA LEU A 637 4.84 -5.68 31.03
C LEU A 637 5.20 -6.57 29.83
N VAL A 638 4.32 -6.57 28.84
CA VAL A 638 4.55 -7.18 27.52
C VAL A 638 4.12 -6.18 26.47
N GLU A 639 5.01 -5.85 25.54
CA GLU A 639 4.73 -4.91 24.45
C GLU A 639 4.74 -5.64 23.11
N ASN A 640 3.81 -5.28 22.23
CA ASN A 640 3.76 -5.75 20.85
C ASN A 640 3.70 -7.28 20.69
N LEU A 641 2.99 -7.98 21.59
CA LEU A 641 2.71 -9.39 21.44
C LEU A 641 1.71 -9.58 20.29
N HIS A 642 2.18 -10.19 19.20
CA HIS A 642 1.30 -10.69 18.15
C HIS A 642 0.59 -11.94 18.66
N ALA A 643 -0.74 -11.89 18.70
CA ALA A 643 -1.58 -13.00 19.13
C ALA A 643 -2.89 -13.02 18.34
N ASP A 644 -3.41 -14.21 18.07
CA ASP A 644 -4.70 -14.38 17.40
C ASP A 644 -5.80 -14.68 18.41
N PHE A 645 -6.86 -13.87 18.35
CA PHE A 645 -8.00 -13.93 19.26
C PHE A 645 -9.24 -14.46 18.55
N LYS A 646 -10.13 -15.10 19.29
CA LYS A 646 -11.37 -15.70 18.79
C LYS A 646 -12.57 -14.96 19.37
N GLY A 647 -13.43 -14.45 18.48
CA GLY A 647 -14.68 -13.81 18.85
C GLY A 647 -15.82 -14.81 19.04
N LYS A 648 -16.95 -14.31 19.52
CA LYS A 648 -18.16 -15.07 19.90
C LYS A 648 -18.75 -15.93 18.77
N GLU A 649 -18.66 -15.48 17.53
CA GLU A 649 -19.15 -16.23 16.35
C GLU A 649 -18.06 -17.15 15.75
N GLY A 650 -16.92 -17.29 16.43
CA GLY A 650 -15.77 -18.08 15.97
C GLY A 650 -14.85 -17.34 14.99
N GLN A 651 -15.10 -16.06 14.71
CA GLN A 651 -14.23 -15.24 13.87
C GLN A 651 -12.84 -15.06 14.53
N ILE A 652 -11.78 -15.19 13.73
CA ILE A 652 -10.41 -14.95 14.19
C ILE A 652 -10.05 -13.47 13.94
N VAL A 653 -9.51 -12.82 14.96
CA VAL A 653 -9.06 -11.43 14.97
C VAL A 653 -7.55 -11.43 15.24
N ASN A 654 -6.76 -10.91 14.30
CA ASN A 654 -5.33 -10.76 14.53
C ASN A 654 -5.09 -9.53 15.41
N GLY A 655 -4.56 -9.71 16.62
CA GLY A 655 -4.27 -8.61 17.54
C GLY A 655 -2.78 -8.34 17.69
N LEU A 656 -2.43 -7.05 17.81
CA LEU A 656 -1.19 -6.63 18.46
C LEU A 656 -1.55 -6.20 19.87
N MET A 657 -1.16 -6.99 20.87
CA MET A 657 -1.48 -6.74 22.26
C MET A 657 -0.27 -6.22 23.02
N SER A 658 -0.46 -5.10 23.72
CA SER A 658 0.44 -4.64 24.76
C SER A 658 -0.31 -4.66 26.08
N ALA A 659 0.30 -5.22 27.12
CA ALA A 659 -0.33 -5.41 28.42
C ALA A 659 0.64 -5.06 29.55
N ARG A 660 0.14 -4.38 30.57
CA ARG A 660 0.93 -3.92 31.73
C ARG A 660 0.15 -4.16 33.01
N ILE A 661 0.86 -4.56 34.05
CA ILE A 661 0.31 -4.66 35.40
C ILE A 661 0.16 -3.23 35.96
N LEU A 662 -1.07 -2.87 36.32
CA LEU A 662 -1.43 -1.66 37.06
C LEU A 662 -1.80 -2.04 38.48
N ASP A 663 -1.47 -1.18 39.43
CA ASP A 663 -1.98 -1.25 40.79
C ASP A 663 -3.06 -0.17 40.99
N ILE A 664 -4.29 -0.59 41.28
CA ILE A 664 -5.43 0.30 41.53
C ILE A 664 -6.14 -0.17 42.81
N GLY A 665 -5.95 0.55 43.92
CA GLY A 665 -6.52 0.12 45.21
C GLY A 665 -5.87 -1.15 45.76
N ASN A 666 -4.54 -1.25 45.62
CA ASN A 666 -3.69 -2.33 46.12
C ASN A 666 -4.03 -3.70 45.50
N LYS A 667 -4.23 -3.67 44.18
CA LYS A 667 -4.72 -4.78 43.34
C LYS A 667 -4.11 -4.73 41.96
N GLU A 668 -3.48 -5.84 41.60
CA GLU A 668 -2.90 -6.02 40.28
C GLU A 668 -3.98 -6.30 39.22
N TYR A 669 -4.22 -5.29 38.40
CA TYR A 669 -4.97 -5.41 37.16
C TYR A 669 -4.03 -5.39 35.97
N LEU A 670 -4.13 -6.39 35.11
CA LEU A 670 -3.62 -6.32 33.76
C LEU A 670 -4.50 -5.35 32.96
N LEU A 671 -3.96 -4.16 32.66
CA LEU A 671 -4.47 -3.34 31.57
C LEU A 671 -3.89 -3.90 30.27
N ALA A 672 -4.73 -4.47 29.43
CA ALA A 672 -4.35 -4.88 28.08
C ALA A 672 -5.02 -3.96 27.05
N VAL A 673 -4.19 -3.46 26.13
CA VAL A 673 -4.62 -2.71 24.95
C VAL A 673 -4.31 -3.58 23.73
N THR A 674 -5.35 -3.93 22.98
CA THR A 674 -5.23 -4.73 21.76
C THR A 674 -5.64 -3.89 20.56
N GLN A 675 -4.70 -3.75 19.62
CA GLN A 675 -4.96 -3.13 18.32
C GLN A 675 -5.31 -4.22 17.30
N ASP A 676 -6.42 -4.04 16.59
CA ASP A 676 -6.80 -4.92 15.47
C ASP A 676 -5.81 -4.73 14.30
N MET A 677 -5.03 -5.77 14.04
CA MET A 677 -4.07 -5.84 12.93
C MET A 677 -4.68 -6.45 11.67
N THR A 678 -5.92 -6.97 11.71
CA THR A 678 -6.57 -7.63 10.56
C THR A 678 -6.60 -6.70 9.34
N LYS A 679 -6.94 -5.41 9.56
CA LYS A 679 -6.94 -4.40 8.48
C LYS A 679 -5.53 -4.00 8.05
N LEU A 680 -4.56 -3.95 8.97
CA LEU A 680 -3.18 -3.55 8.66
C LEU A 680 -2.48 -4.65 7.84
N LYS A 681 -2.52 -5.90 8.32
CA LYS A 681 -2.06 -7.09 7.59
C LYS A 681 -2.72 -7.20 6.22
N LYS A 682 -4.02 -6.88 6.11
CA LYS A 682 -4.70 -6.89 4.80
C LYS A 682 -4.17 -5.83 3.85
N ILE A 683 -3.92 -4.60 4.31
CA ILE A 683 -3.31 -3.53 3.49
C ILE A 683 -1.87 -3.89 3.12
N GLU A 684 -1.12 -4.51 4.03
CA GLU A 684 0.25 -4.97 3.79
C GLU A 684 0.31 -6.12 2.79
N GLN A 685 -0.61 -7.08 2.86
CA GLN A 685 -0.77 -8.14 1.87
C GLN A 685 -1.26 -7.59 0.52
N GLU A 686 -2.27 -6.71 0.51
CA GLU A 686 -2.75 -6.04 -0.71
C GLU A 686 -1.62 -5.23 -1.38
N ARG A 687 -0.72 -4.61 -0.60
CA ARG A 687 0.49 -3.94 -1.09
C ARG A 687 1.51 -4.94 -1.64
N LEU A 688 1.81 -6.02 -0.93
CA LEU A 688 2.75 -7.07 -1.38
C LEU A 688 2.27 -7.70 -2.71
N ASP A 689 0.98 -8.01 -2.81
CA ASP A 689 0.35 -8.51 -4.03
C ASP A 689 0.37 -7.49 -5.18
N LEU A 690 0.36 -6.18 -4.87
CA LEU A 690 0.53 -5.11 -5.85
C LEU A 690 1.99 -5.00 -6.31
N GLU A 691 2.93 -5.13 -5.39
CA GLU A 691 4.37 -5.02 -5.62
C GLU A 691 4.87 -6.19 -6.48
N ILE A 692 4.40 -7.42 -6.20
CA ILE A 692 4.60 -8.61 -7.04
C ILE A 692 4.02 -8.38 -8.44
N ARG A 693 2.81 -7.83 -8.56
CA ARG A 693 2.19 -7.53 -9.87
C ARG A 693 2.90 -6.43 -10.64
N LEU A 694 3.44 -5.42 -9.97
CA LEU A 694 4.25 -4.36 -10.59
C LEU A 694 5.59 -4.91 -11.09
N GLN A 695 6.25 -5.78 -10.32
CA GLN A 695 7.46 -6.48 -10.77
C GLN A 695 7.17 -7.38 -12.00
N GLN A 696 6.04 -8.10 -12.01
CA GLN A 696 5.61 -8.89 -13.17
C GLN A 696 5.31 -8.00 -14.40
N ALA A 697 4.66 -6.84 -14.22
CA ALA A 697 4.39 -5.91 -15.31
C ALA A 697 5.68 -5.31 -15.89
N GLN A 698 6.61 -4.86 -15.04
CA GLN A 698 7.93 -4.34 -15.47
C GLN A 698 8.77 -5.43 -16.16
N LYS A 699 8.71 -6.66 -15.69
CA LYS A 699 9.34 -7.82 -16.34
C LYS A 699 8.78 -8.05 -17.75
N MET A 700 7.46 -7.98 -17.91
CA MET A 700 6.80 -8.13 -19.22
C MET A 700 7.11 -6.96 -20.16
N GLU A 701 7.21 -5.73 -19.63
CA GLU A 701 7.60 -4.53 -20.37
C GLU A 701 9.07 -4.61 -20.85
N ALA A 702 9.99 -5.09 -19.99
CA ALA A 702 11.38 -5.34 -20.36
C ALA A 702 11.51 -6.43 -21.44
N ILE A 703 10.76 -7.53 -21.32
CA ILE A 703 10.71 -8.58 -22.35
C ILE A 703 10.16 -8.01 -23.67
N GLY A 704 9.08 -7.23 -23.62
CA GLY A 704 8.50 -6.59 -24.81
C GLY A 704 9.46 -5.61 -25.49
N THR A 705 10.28 -4.89 -24.72
CA THR A 705 11.30 -3.97 -25.24
C THR A 705 12.50 -4.72 -25.86
N LEU A 706 12.91 -5.83 -25.25
CA LEU A 706 14.01 -6.68 -25.75
C LEU A 706 13.60 -7.59 -26.91
N ALA A 707 12.30 -7.80 -27.14
CA ALA A 707 11.76 -8.73 -28.13
C ALA A 707 12.28 -8.48 -29.56
N GLY A 708 12.52 -7.21 -29.94
CA GLY A 708 13.10 -6.87 -31.25
C GLY A 708 14.52 -7.40 -31.46
N GLY A 709 15.39 -7.26 -30.45
CA GLY A 709 16.76 -7.77 -30.50
C GLY A 709 16.82 -9.31 -30.41
N ILE A 710 15.97 -9.89 -29.56
CA ILE A 710 15.86 -11.36 -29.44
C ILE A 710 15.35 -11.97 -30.75
N ALA A 711 14.32 -11.41 -31.39
CA ALA A 711 13.78 -11.91 -32.65
C ALA A 711 14.80 -11.80 -33.80
N HIS A 712 15.59 -10.71 -33.85
CA HIS A 712 16.68 -10.56 -34.81
C HIS A 712 17.73 -11.67 -34.65
N ASP A 713 18.23 -11.90 -33.44
CA ASP A 713 19.28 -12.90 -33.21
C ASP A 713 18.76 -14.34 -33.37
N PHE A 714 17.51 -14.60 -33.01
CA PHE A 714 16.86 -15.90 -33.27
C PHE A 714 16.71 -16.17 -34.77
N ASN A 715 16.26 -15.18 -35.55
CA ASN A 715 16.17 -15.27 -37.01
C ASN A 715 17.55 -15.49 -37.65
N ASN A 716 18.60 -14.81 -37.18
CA ASN A 716 19.97 -15.01 -37.69
C ASN A 716 20.47 -16.43 -37.45
N ILE A 717 20.18 -17.04 -36.29
CA ILE A 717 20.54 -18.42 -36.00
C ILE A 717 19.75 -19.39 -36.89
N LEU A 718 18.43 -19.18 -37.05
CA LEU A 718 17.58 -19.98 -37.94
C LEU A 718 18.03 -19.90 -39.41
N SER A 719 18.34 -18.70 -39.91
CA SER A 719 18.85 -18.49 -41.27
C SER A 719 20.18 -19.22 -41.51
N GLY A 720 21.06 -19.25 -40.50
CA GLY A 720 22.28 -20.05 -40.54
C GLY A 720 22.00 -21.56 -40.62
N ILE A 721 21.16 -22.09 -39.73
CA ILE A 721 20.77 -23.51 -39.71
C ILE A 721 20.13 -23.92 -41.04
N PHE A 722 19.21 -23.11 -41.56
CA PHE A 722 18.50 -23.36 -42.81
C PHE A 722 19.41 -23.26 -44.05
N GLY A 723 20.29 -22.26 -44.11
CA GLY A 723 21.25 -22.12 -45.20
C GLY A 723 22.25 -23.28 -45.24
N TYR A 724 22.82 -23.68 -44.10
CA TYR A 724 23.74 -24.81 -44.05
C TYR A 724 23.04 -26.15 -44.31
N SER A 725 21.78 -26.35 -43.93
CA SER A 725 21.06 -27.60 -44.24
C SER A 725 20.77 -27.72 -45.74
N GLN A 726 20.42 -26.62 -46.42
CA GLN A 726 20.34 -26.59 -47.89
C GLN A 726 21.70 -26.92 -48.55
N LEU A 727 22.80 -26.38 -48.04
CA LEU A 727 24.14 -26.68 -48.55
C LEU A 727 24.56 -28.14 -48.34
N VAL A 728 24.11 -28.80 -47.26
CA VAL A 728 24.27 -30.26 -47.09
C VAL A 728 23.50 -31.02 -48.17
N MET A 729 22.22 -30.69 -48.41
CA MET A 729 21.40 -31.34 -49.44
C MET A 729 21.95 -31.14 -50.86
N GLN A 730 22.64 -30.03 -51.13
CA GLN A 730 23.26 -29.73 -52.43
C GLN A 730 24.67 -30.33 -52.63
N ASN A 731 25.34 -30.82 -51.56
CA ASN A 731 26.74 -31.26 -51.61
C ASN A 731 26.92 -32.69 -51.08
N ILE A 732 25.93 -33.57 -51.31
CA ILE A 732 25.86 -34.96 -50.77
C ILE A 732 27.12 -35.79 -51.07
N ASP A 733 27.81 -35.52 -52.18
CA ASP A 733 29.02 -36.25 -52.59
C ASP A 733 30.31 -35.80 -51.85
N ASN A 734 30.30 -34.67 -51.14
CA ASN A 734 31.50 -34.10 -50.51
C ASN A 734 31.46 -34.19 -48.98
N VAL A 735 31.88 -35.35 -48.47
CA VAL A 735 31.92 -35.69 -47.04
C VAL A 735 32.62 -34.62 -46.17
N ASN A 736 33.68 -33.96 -46.67
CA ASN A 736 34.40 -32.94 -45.91
C ASN A 736 33.61 -31.62 -45.81
N LYS A 737 32.94 -31.19 -46.89
CA LYS A 737 32.01 -30.04 -46.85
C LYS A 737 30.79 -30.35 -45.97
N ILE A 738 30.21 -31.54 -46.09
CA ILE A 738 29.09 -31.98 -45.26
C ILE A 738 29.46 -31.92 -43.77
N LYS A 739 30.61 -32.49 -43.36
CA LYS A 739 31.08 -32.42 -41.98
C LYS A 739 31.23 -30.97 -41.49
N HIS A 740 31.74 -30.07 -42.33
CA HIS A 740 31.84 -28.65 -41.98
C HIS A 740 30.46 -27.99 -41.82
N TYR A 741 29.52 -28.20 -42.75
CA TYR A 741 28.18 -27.61 -42.67
C TYR A 741 27.37 -28.18 -41.50
N ILE A 742 27.42 -29.49 -41.25
CA ILE A 742 26.79 -30.13 -40.07
C ILE A 742 27.36 -29.54 -38.77
N ALA A 743 28.67 -29.27 -38.70
CA ALA A 743 29.27 -28.60 -37.54
C ALA A 743 28.77 -27.16 -37.34
N GLN A 744 28.45 -26.42 -38.41
CA GLN A 744 27.80 -25.10 -38.28
C GLN A 744 26.33 -25.21 -37.87
N ILE A 745 25.60 -26.22 -38.37
CA ILE A 745 24.21 -26.50 -37.93
C ILE A 745 24.18 -26.83 -36.45
N ASP A 746 25.03 -27.74 -35.97
CA ASP A 746 25.15 -28.09 -34.54
C ASP A 746 25.51 -26.88 -33.67
N LYS A 747 26.46 -26.06 -34.12
CA LYS A 747 26.83 -24.80 -33.44
C LYS A 747 25.68 -23.79 -33.40
N GLY A 748 24.90 -23.68 -34.48
CA GLY A 748 23.69 -22.85 -34.54
C GLY A 748 22.63 -23.36 -33.57
N SER A 749 22.29 -24.64 -33.62
CA SER A 749 21.28 -25.27 -32.76
C SER A 749 21.63 -25.15 -31.28
N LYS A 750 22.89 -25.33 -30.90
CA LYS A 750 23.37 -25.10 -29.51
C LYS A 750 23.18 -23.65 -29.07
N ARG A 751 23.46 -22.68 -29.95
CA ARG A 751 23.27 -21.25 -29.66
C ARG A 751 21.79 -20.87 -29.54
N ALA A 752 20.91 -21.45 -30.36
CA ALA A 752 19.46 -21.29 -30.21
C ALA A 752 18.96 -21.86 -28.87
N ALA A 753 19.42 -23.06 -28.51
CA ALA A 753 19.07 -23.70 -27.25
C ALA A 753 19.53 -22.89 -26.02
N GLU A 754 20.74 -22.32 -26.07
CA GLU A 754 21.27 -21.44 -25.02
C GLU A 754 20.45 -20.15 -24.88
N LEU A 755 20.11 -19.48 -26.00
CA LEU A 755 19.27 -18.28 -26.02
C LEU A 755 17.86 -18.55 -25.46
N VAL A 756 17.21 -19.64 -25.88
CA VAL A 756 15.90 -20.06 -25.34
C VAL A 756 15.98 -20.34 -23.84
N ARG A 757 17.07 -20.99 -23.38
CA ARG A 757 17.29 -21.25 -21.96
C ARG A 757 17.48 -19.96 -21.15
N GLN A 758 18.20 -18.97 -21.69
CA GLN A 758 18.35 -17.65 -21.05
C GLN A 758 17.00 -16.93 -20.90
N ILE A 759 16.18 -16.92 -21.96
CA ILE A 759 14.82 -16.32 -21.94
C ILE A 759 13.94 -17.04 -20.91
N LEU A 760 13.95 -18.38 -20.87
CA LEU A 760 13.16 -19.16 -19.91
C LEU A 760 13.63 -18.97 -18.47
N THR A 761 14.95 -18.92 -18.22
CA THR A 761 15.51 -18.59 -16.89
C THR A 761 15.06 -17.21 -16.44
N PHE A 762 15.12 -16.20 -17.31
CA PHE A 762 14.62 -14.86 -17.01
C PHE A 762 13.09 -14.89 -16.73
N SER A 763 12.32 -15.69 -17.47
CA SER A 763 10.86 -15.75 -17.39
C SER A 763 10.27 -16.38 -16.10
N ARG A 764 11.01 -17.25 -15.40
CA ARG A 764 10.51 -18.03 -14.23
C ARG A 764 9.89 -17.21 -13.09
N GLN A 765 8.95 -17.83 -12.37
CA GLN A 765 8.19 -17.27 -11.25
C GLN A 765 8.73 -17.61 -9.84
N ASP A 766 9.99 -18.00 -9.68
CA ASP A 766 10.49 -18.29 -8.32
C ASP A 766 10.59 -16.99 -7.49
N VAL A 767 10.07 -17.04 -6.26
CA VAL A 767 10.27 -15.98 -5.26
C VAL A 767 11.71 -16.10 -4.75
N TYR A 768 12.67 -15.57 -5.51
CA TYR A 768 14.09 -15.68 -5.19
C TYR A 768 14.41 -14.98 -3.86
N LYS A 769 15.04 -15.73 -2.97
CA LYS A 769 15.82 -15.20 -1.85
C LYS A 769 17.29 -15.16 -2.28
N LYS A 770 18.08 -14.23 -1.73
CA LYS A 770 19.53 -14.17 -1.96
C LYS A 770 20.15 -15.55 -1.76
N HIS A 771 20.99 -16.01 -2.69
CA HIS A 771 21.72 -17.27 -2.57
C HIS A 771 23.19 -17.07 -2.95
N PRO A 772 24.10 -18.00 -2.60
CA PRO A 772 25.48 -17.94 -3.08
C PRO A 772 25.50 -17.93 -4.61
N LEU A 773 25.99 -16.84 -5.18
CA LEU A 773 26.01 -16.56 -6.61
C LEU A 773 27.42 -16.13 -7.02
N GLN A 774 27.98 -16.79 -8.03
CA GLN A 774 29.22 -16.35 -8.65
C GLN A 774 28.90 -15.24 -9.66
N ILE A 775 29.05 -13.99 -9.22
CA ILE A 775 28.67 -12.75 -9.89
C ILE A 775 29.21 -12.66 -11.33
N SER A 776 30.36 -13.26 -11.63
CA SER A 776 30.95 -13.31 -12.97
C SER A 776 30.05 -13.94 -14.05
N PHE A 777 29.10 -14.82 -13.69
CA PHE A 777 28.15 -15.38 -14.65
C PHE A 777 27.01 -14.40 -14.94
N ALA A 778 26.38 -13.85 -13.90
CA ALA A 778 25.26 -12.90 -14.04
C ALA A 778 25.67 -11.64 -14.83
N ILE A 779 26.88 -11.10 -14.62
CA ILE A 779 27.39 -9.98 -15.41
C ILE A 779 27.57 -10.36 -16.89
N LYS A 780 28.12 -11.55 -17.18
CA LYS A 780 28.31 -12.01 -18.58
C LYS A 780 26.98 -12.19 -19.30
N GLU A 781 25.98 -12.74 -18.62
CA GLU A 781 24.60 -12.84 -19.15
C GLU A 781 23.99 -11.46 -19.40
N ALA A 782 24.09 -10.52 -18.44
CA ALA A 782 23.60 -9.15 -18.62
C ALA A 782 24.26 -8.45 -19.81
N LEU A 783 25.59 -8.57 -19.96
CA LEU A 783 26.32 -7.99 -21.08
C LEU A 783 25.97 -8.63 -22.43
N GLN A 784 25.65 -9.93 -22.47
CA GLN A 784 25.13 -10.59 -23.67
C GLN A 784 23.76 -10.03 -24.06
N LEU A 785 22.84 -9.87 -23.11
CA LEU A 785 21.49 -9.32 -23.34
C LEU A 785 21.50 -7.84 -23.74
N LEU A 786 22.47 -7.06 -23.23
CA LEU A 786 22.63 -5.64 -23.56
C LEU A 786 23.31 -5.38 -24.90
N ARG A 787 24.13 -6.32 -25.39
CA ARG A 787 24.94 -6.09 -26.60
C ARG A 787 24.12 -5.66 -27.83
N PRO A 788 22.91 -6.19 -28.10
CA PRO A 788 22.07 -5.74 -29.22
C PRO A 788 21.54 -4.31 -29.08
N SER A 789 21.38 -3.81 -27.84
CA SER A 789 20.86 -2.46 -27.56
C SER A 789 21.92 -1.35 -27.63
N ILE A 790 23.20 -1.71 -27.61
CA ILE A 790 24.33 -0.77 -27.67
C ILE A 790 24.86 -0.71 -29.11
N PRO A 791 24.98 0.48 -29.74
CA PRO A 791 25.51 0.63 -31.10
C PRO A 791 26.89 -0.03 -31.31
N THR A 792 27.19 -0.39 -32.56
CA THR A 792 28.51 -0.95 -32.93
C THR A 792 29.65 0.08 -32.90
N SER A 793 29.34 1.38 -32.79
CA SER A 793 30.31 2.47 -32.59
C SER A 793 30.93 2.48 -31.19
N ILE A 794 30.38 1.72 -30.23
CA ILE A 794 30.83 1.68 -28.84
C ILE A 794 31.51 0.32 -28.56
N GLU A 795 32.77 0.37 -28.15
CA GLU A 795 33.55 -0.81 -27.78
C GLU A 795 33.22 -1.25 -26.34
N ILE A 796 32.86 -2.52 -26.15
CA ILE A 796 32.63 -3.10 -24.82
C ILE A 796 33.82 -3.99 -24.45
N LYS A 797 34.64 -3.56 -23.50
CA LYS A 797 35.82 -4.29 -23.01
C LYS A 797 35.50 -4.96 -21.66
N GLN A 798 35.83 -6.24 -21.52
CA GLN A 798 35.52 -7.03 -20.32
C GLN A 798 36.81 -7.55 -19.66
N MET A 799 36.96 -7.34 -18.35
CA MET A 799 38.10 -7.75 -17.53
C MET A 799 37.59 -8.43 -16.25
N ILE A 800 36.89 -9.56 -16.41
CA ILE A 800 36.16 -10.27 -15.36
C ILE A 800 37.01 -11.41 -14.81
N ASN A 801 37.73 -11.15 -13.70
CA ASN A 801 38.82 -12.00 -13.20
C ASN A 801 38.57 -12.64 -11.82
N SER A 802 37.32 -12.66 -11.34
CA SER A 802 36.95 -13.29 -10.07
C SER A 802 36.20 -14.63 -10.23
N LYS A 803 36.37 -15.51 -9.23
CA LYS A 803 35.57 -16.74 -9.01
C LYS A 803 34.84 -16.72 -7.65
N SER A 804 34.86 -15.61 -6.93
CA SER A 804 34.30 -15.51 -5.60
C SER A 804 32.77 -15.45 -5.64
N ALA A 805 32.14 -15.98 -4.58
CA ALA A 805 30.68 -16.05 -4.45
C ALA A 805 30.19 -15.00 -3.46
N VAL A 806 29.08 -14.35 -3.80
CA VAL A 806 28.38 -13.35 -2.98
C VAL A 806 26.98 -13.87 -2.70
N LEU A 807 26.40 -13.54 -1.54
CA LEU A 807 25.01 -13.85 -1.25
C LEU A 807 24.09 -12.86 -1.99
N ALA A 808 23.60 -13.22 -3.17
CA ALA A 808 22.88 -12.29 -4.05
C ALA A 808 21.66 -12.89 -4.77
N ASP A 809 20.75 -12.00 -5.18
CA ASP A 809 19.69 -12.30 -6.16
C ASP A 809 20.24 -12.04 -7.57
N PRO A 810 20.28 -13.04 -8.47
CA PRO A 810 20.80 -12.87 -9.83
C PRO A 810 20.07 -11.75 -10.59
N ILE A 811 18.74 -11.62 -10.45
CA ILE A 811 17.94 -10.61 -11.18
C ILE A 811 18.38 -9.20 -10.79
N LYS A 812 18.67 -8.96 -9.52
CA LYS A 812 19.17 -7.68 -9.01
C LYS A 812 20.57 -7.37 -9.56
N ILE A 813 21.43 -8.38 -9.69
CA ILE A 813 22.76 -8.23 -10.29
C ILE A 813 22.68 -7.97 -11.80
N HIS A 814 21.78 -8.63 -12.53
CA HIS A 814 21.49 -8.31 -13.94
C HIS A 814 21.01 -6.86 -14.07
N GLN A 815 20.04 -6.43 -13.25
CA GLN A 815 19.48 -5.08 -13.26
C GLN A 815 20.50 -4.00 -12.91
N LEU A 816 21.39 -4.25 -11.94
CA LEU A 816 22.50 -3.37 -11.60
C LEU A 816 23.45 -3.20 -12.79
N THR A 817 23.84 -4.31 -13.43
CA THR A 817 24.73 -4.29 -14.61
C THR A 817 24.09 -3.54 -15.79
N ILE A 818 22.80 -3.79 -16.04
CA ILE A 818 21.98 -3.12 -17.07
C ILE A 818 21.91 -1.62 -16.84
N ASN A 819 21.59 -1.16 -15.64
CA ASN A 819 21.47 0.26 -15.34
C ASN A 819 22.80 1.00 -15.51
N LEU A 820 23.91 0.42 -15.05
CA LEU A 820 25.24 1.01 -15.20
C LEU A 820 25.65 1.11 -16.68
N CYS A 821 25.57 0.00 -17.44
CA CYS A 821 25.95 -0.02 -18.85
C CYS A 821 25.04 0.86 -19.74
N THR A 822 23.75 0.96 -19.40
CA THR A 822 22.81 1.83 -20.14
C THR A 822 23.11 3.31 -19.87
N ASN A 823 23.47 3.68 -18.64
CA ASN A 823 23.90 5.05 -18.35
C ASN A 823 25.22 5.40 -19.03
N ALA A 824 26.21 4.49 -19.01
CA ALA A 824 27.46 4.61 -19.75
C ALA A 824 27.22 4.82 -21.26
N TYR A 825 26.37 4.01 -21.88
CA TYR A 825 25.96 4.19 -23.29
C TYR A 825 25.34 5.58 -23.53
N HIS A 826 24.35 5.98 -22.72
CA HIS A 826 23.70 7.29 -22.90
C HIS A 826 24.64 8.48 -22.64
N ALA A 827 25.71 8.31 -21.85
CA ALA A 827 26.72 9.34 -21.61
C ALA A 827 27.74 9.49 -22.77
N ILE A 828 27.95 8.45 -23.57
CA ILE A 828 28.74 8.48 -24.81
C ILE A 828 27.91 9.06 -25.98
N GLY A 829 26.63 8.71 -26.05
CA GLY A 829 25.71 9.17 -27.09
C GLY A 829 26.00 8.53 -28.46
N GLU A 830 25.93 9.34 -29.52
CA GLU A 830 26.19 8.89 -30.90
C GLU A 830 27.69 8.81 -31.25
N ASN A 831 28.57 9.27 -30.36
CA ASN A 831 30.01 9.32 -30.58
C ASN A 831 30.65 7.92 -30.52
N GLN A 832 31.87 7.80 -31.07
CA GLN A 832 32.72 6.65 -30.75
C GLN A 832 33.17 6.73 -29.29
N GLY A 833 33.15 5.60 -28.59
CA GLY A 833 33.54 5.52 -27.19
C GLY A 833 33.74 4.09 -26.71
N ARG A 834 34.12 3.94 -25.44
CA ARG A 834 34.36 2.64 -24.81
C ARG A 834 33.63 2.54 -23.48
N ILE A 835 33.06 1.35 -23.24
CA ILE A 835 32.59 0.92 -21.92
C ILE A 835 33.49 -0.22 -21.46
N THR A 836 34.14 -0.06 -20.31
CA THR A 836 35.01 -1.07 -19.69
C THR A 836 34.34 -1.62 -18.45
N ILE A 837 34.25 -2.95 -18.34
CA ILE A 837 33.70 -3.64 -17.17
C ILE A 837 34.78 -4.50 -16.53
N THR A 838 35.17 -4.17 -15.30
CA THR A 838 36.16 -4.92 -14.49
C THR A 838 35.45 -5.64 -13.35
N LEU A 839 35.88 -6.86 -13.02
CA LEU A 839 35.44 -7.56 -11.81
C LEU A 839 36.66 -8.18 -11.10
N ALA A 840 36.93 -7.73 -9.88
CA ALA A 840 38.11 -8.11 -9.10
C ALA A 840 37.75 -8.42 -7.64
N ASP A 841 38.51 -9.32 -7.01
CA ASP A 841 38.49 -9.51 -5.56
C ASP A 841 39.45 -8.49 -4.93
N ILE A 842 38.97 -7.70 -3.97
CA ILE A 842 39.76 -6.71 -3.22
C ILE A 842 39.65 -6.94 -1.71
N ASN A 843 40.71 -6.61 -0.98
CA ASN A 843 40.74 -6.66 0.48
C ASN A 843 40.93 -5.23 1.00
N ILE A 844 39.92 -4.71 1.69
CA ILE A 844 39.93 -3.36 2.26
C ILE A 844 40.49 -3.47 3.69
N GLN A 845 41.74 -3.02 3.89
CA GLN A 845 42.47 -3.24 5.16
C GLN A 845 42.23 -2.18 6.24
N ASN A 846 41.86 -0.96 5.84
CA ASN A 846 41.60 0.17 6.73
C ASN A 846 40.27 0.84 6.35
N GLU A 847 39.66 1.60 7.28
CA GLU A 847 38.52 2.46 6.97
C GLU A 847 38.91 3.55 5.95
N GLU A 848 38.60 3.34 4.67
CA GLU A 848 38.78 4.37 3.65
C GLU A 848 37.66 5.41 3.72
N LYS A 849 38.02 6.65 4.08
CA LYS A 849 37.13 7.81 3.97
C LYS A 849 37.14 8.36 2.55
N THR A 850 36.18 7.92 1.73
CA THR A 850 35.87 8.54 0.44
C THR A 850 34.42 9.04 0.41
N ASN A 851 34.21 10.32 0.11
CA ASN A 851 32.90 10.97 -0.04
C ASN A 851 31.83 10.60 1.02
N ASN A 852 32.11 10.89 2.30
CA ASN A 852 31.17 10.81 3.42
C ASN A 852 30.53 9.42 3.72
N MET A 853 31.07 8.32 3.18
CA MET A 853 30.73 6.96 3.63
C MET A 853 31.92 6.29 4.30
N LEU A 854 31.66 5.56 5.41
CA LEU A 854 32.58 4.55 5.94
C LEU A 854 32.27 3.23 5.24
N VAL A 855 33.26 2.67 4.53
CA VAL A 855 33.26 1.27 4.13
C VAL A 855 34.03 0.49 5.20
N PRO A 856 33.44 -0.50 5.88
CA PRO A 856 34.15 -1.27 6.89
C PRO A 856 35.20 -2.18 6.22
N PRO A 857 36.29 -2.52 6.92
CA PRO A 857 37.33 -3.40 6.39
C PRO A 857 36.80 -4.83 6.18
N GLY A 858 37.23 -5.48 5.09
CA GLY A 858 36.76 -6.82 4.71
C GLY A 858 37.15 -7.25 3.29
N ASP A 859 36.79 -8.49 2.94
CA ASP A 859 36.92 -9.04 1.60
C ASP A 859 35.70 -8.68 0.74
N TYR A 860 35.92 -7.87 -0.30
CA TYR A 860 34.89 -7.38 -1.20
C TYR A 860 35.16 -7.82 -2.64
N LEU A 861 34.09 -8.07 -3.38
CA LEU A 861 34.09 -8.14 -4.82
C LEU A 861 33.79 -6.74 -5.37
N GLU A 862 34.73 -6.17 -6.12
CA GLU A 862 34.56 -4.88 -6.81
C GLU A 862 34.12 -5.11 -8.25
N LEU A 863 32.96 -4.55 -8.60
CA LEU A 863 32.49 -4.37 -9.98
C LEU A 863 32.69 -2.91 -10.39
N GLU A 864 33.60 -2.68 -11.33
CA GLU A 864 33.83 -1.39 -11.98
C GLU A 864 33.11 -1.35 -13.34
N VAL A 865 32.40 -0.24 -13.61
CA VAL A 865 31.90 0.10 -14.95
C VAL A 865 32.35 1.51 -15.30
N THR A 866 33.21 1.62 -16.30
CA THR A 866 33.84 2.87 -16.74
C THR A 866 33.48 3.22 -18.17
N ASP A 867 33.01 4.44 -18.39
CA ASP A 867 32.69 5.02 -19.70
C ASP A 867 33.66 6.12 -20.11
N THR A 868 33.73 6.40 -21.42
CA THR A 868 34.44 7.54 -22.00
C THR A 868 33.46 8.63 -22.45
N GLY A 869 32.38 8.85 -21.69
CA GLY A 869 31.30 9.77 -22.02
C GLY A 869 31.54 11.21 -21.57
N SER A 870 30.47 11.99 -21.48
CA SER A 870 30.53 13.43 -21.12
C SER A 870 31.08 13.74 -19.72
N GLY A 871 31.11 12.76 -18.81
CA GLY A 871 31.43 12.97 -17.39
C GLY A 871 30.44 13.91 -16.67
N MET A 872 30.72 14.20 -15.39
CA MET A 872 29.88 14.98 -14.49
C MET A 872 30.72 15.86 -13.56
N ASP A 873 30.19 17.04 -13.20
CA ASP A 873 30.82 17.89 -12.17
C ASP A 873 30.44 17.45 -10.73
N LYS A 874 31.13 18.02 -9.74
CA LYS A 874 30.94 17.65 -8.33
C LYS A 874 29.54 17.95 -7.79
N SER A 875 28.90 19.02 -8.24
CA SER A 875 27.53 19.38 -7.83
C SER A 875 26.47 18.44 -8.42
N MET A 876 26.78 17.80 -9.54
CA MET A 876 25.97 16.76 -10.17
C MET A 876 26.18 15.40 -9.49
N MET A 877 27.43 15.02 -9.17
CA MET A 877 27.75 13.78 -8.47
C MET A 877 27.06 13.65 -7.09
N ASP A 878 26.81 14.76 -6.39
CA ASP A 878 26.07 14.74 -5.12
C ASP A 878 24.59 14.38 -5.27
N LYS A 879 24.00 14.54 -6.48
CA LYS A 879 22.55 14.40 -6.75
C LYS A 879 22.17 13.19 -7.60
N ILE A 880 23.11 12.54 -8.27
CA ILE A 880 22.80 11.44 -9.22
C ILE A 880 22.15 10.20 -8.58
N PHE A 881 22.18 10.09 -7.25
CA PHE A 881 21.51 9.03 -6.50
C PHE A 881 20.13 9.43 -5.94
N ASP A 882 19.70 10.68 -6.11
CA ASP A 882 18.39 11.13 -5.67
C ASP A 882 17.30 10.57 -6.61
N PRO A 883 16.21 9.97 -6.08
CA PRO A 883 15.12 9.48 -6.90
C PRO A 883 14.53 10.58 -7.79
N TYR A 884 14.28 10.24 -9.05
CA TYR A 884 13.75 11.13 -10.11
C TYR A 884 14.72 12.23 -10.59
N PHE A 885 15.96 12.30 -10.09
CA PHE A 885 16.96 13.21 -10.64
C PHE A 885 17.41 12.73 -12.04
N THR A 886 17.30 13.60 -13.05
CA THR A 886 17.69 13.31 -14.43
C THR A 886 18.17 14.57 -15.14
N THR A 887 19.21 14.41 -15.96
CA THR A 887 19.73 15.44 -16.88
C THR A 887 19.19 15.30 -18.31
N LYS A 888 18.40 14.24 -18.57
CA LYS A 888 17.80 13.92 -19.87
C LYS A 888 16.44 14.62 -20.01
N GLN A 889 16.05 14.96 -21.24
CA GLN A 889 14.73 15.56 -21.51
C GLN A 889 13.58 14.66 -21.03
N SER A 890 12.42 15.25 -20.70
CA SER A 890 11.31 14.62 -19.97
C SER A 890 10.64 13.39 -20.62
N SER A 891 11.11 12.96 -21.79
CA SER A 891 10.69 11.75 -22.52
C SER A 891 11.75 10.64 -22.58
N GLN A 892 12.97 10.86 -22.09
CA GLN A 892 14.14 9.98 -22.32
C GLN A 892 14.83 9.43 -21.05
N GLY A 893 14.32 9.72 -19.85
CA GLY A 893 14.90 9.18 -18.61
C GLY A 893 13.97 9.32 -17.40
N THR A 894 13.80 8.23 -16.65
CA THR A 894 12.94 8.17 -15.46
C THR A 894 13.59 8.70 -14.17
N GLY A 895 14.90 8.95 -14.19
CA GLY A 895 15.68 9.37 -13.01
C GLY A 895 15.76 8.34 -11.88
N LEU A 896 15.39 7.08 -12.12
CA LEU A 896 15.35 6.02 -11.10
C LEU A 896 16.55 5.04 -11.15
N GLY A 897 17.25 4.96 -12.27
CA GLY A 897 18.26 3.91 -12.51
C GLY A 897 19.42 3.88 -11.51
N LEU A 898 20.02 5.02 -11.18
CA LEU A 898 21.15 5.09 -10.25
C LEU A 898 20.72 5.00 -8.79
N ALA A 899 19.57 5.59 -8.43
CA ALA A 899 18.94 5.38 -7.12
C ALA A 899 18.69 3.88 -6.87
N LEU A 900 18.27 3.14 -7.90
CA LEU A 900 18.08 1.69 -7.84
C LEU A 900 19.40 0.91 -7.73
N VAL A 901 20.48 1.32 -8.43
CA VAL A 901 21.82 0.72 -8.25
C VAL A 901 22.29 0.84 -6.79
N LYS A 902 22.12 2.02 -6.18
CA LYS A 902 22.45 2.27 -4.75
C LYS A 902 21.57 1.44 -3.81
N ALA A 903 20.28 1.29 -4.11
CA ALA A 903 19.37 0.44 -3.34
C ALA A 903 19.74 -1.04 -3.43
N ILE A 904 20.06 -1.55 -4.62
CA ILE A 904 20.49 -2.94 -4.85
C ILE A 904 21.79 -3.24 -4.11
N ALA A 905 22.80 -2.38 -4.21
CA ALA A 905 24.05 -2.57 -3.49
C ALA A 905 23.81 -2.62 -1.98
N LYS A 906 23.04 -1.68 -1.42
CA LYS A 906 22.69 -1.65 0.00
C LYS A 906 21.86 -2.87 0.44
N GLU A 907 20.92 -3.33 -0.38
CA GLU A 907 20.15 -4.57 -0.16
C GLU A 907 21.10 -5.78 -0.02
N HIS A 908 22.23 -5.77 -0.73
CA HIS A 908 23.27 -6.80 -0.74
C HIS A 908 24.42 -6.55 0.26
N GLU A 909 24.22 -5.68 1.25
CA GLU A 909 25.24 -5.32 2.27
C GLU A 909 26.52 -4.73 1.65
N GLY A 910 26.38 -4.13 0.47
CA GLY A 910 27.41 -3.53 -0.34
C GLY A 910 27.29 -2.01 -0.48
N PHE A 911 28.26 -1.43 -1.18
CA PHE A 911 28.47 0.01 -1.30
C PHE A 911 28.63 0.42 -2.77
N VAL A 912 28.38 1.70 -3.07
CA VAL A 912 28.60 2.28 -4.41
C VAL A 912 29.45 3.54 -4.29
N ARG A 913 30.54 3.59 -5.06
CA ARG A 913 31.42 4.74 -5.23
C ARG A 913 31.36 5.20 -6.69
N VAL A 914 31.58 6.48 -6.93
CA VAL A 914 31.58 7.08 -8.27
C VAL A 914 32.69 8.10 -8.37
N ASP A 915 33.50 7.99 -9.42
CA ASP A 915 34.47 9.00 -9.83
C ASP A 915 34.05 9.51 -11.22
N SER A 916 34.02 10.82 -11.42
CA SER A 916 33.69 11.41 -12.73
C SER A 916 34.48 12.70 -12.94
N VAL A 917 34.88 12.94 -14.19
CA VAL A 917 35.56 14.17 -14.60
C VAL A 917 34.90 14.68 -15.90
N PRO A 918 34.42 15.94 -15.94
CA PRO A 918 33.79 16.50 -17.14
C PRO A 918 34.68 16.36 -18.37
N GLY A 919 34.12 15.79 -19.44
CA GLY A 919 34.80 15.53 -20.72
C GLY A 919 35.76 14.35 -20.75
N GLN A 920 35.93 13.59 -19.66
CA GLN A 920 36.79 12.38 -19.61
C GLN A 920 36.03 11.08 -19.34
N GLY A 921 34.80 11.16 -18.82
CA GLY A 921 33.92 10.02 -18.56
C GLY A 921 33.62 9.80 -17.08
N THR A 922 33.04 8.64 -16.77
CA THR A 922 32.64 8.24 -15.41
C THR A 922 33.03 6.80 -15.10
N SER A 923 33.49 6.54 -13.88
CA SER A 923 33.69 5.21 -13.31
C SER A 923 32.75 4.99 -12.13
N PHE A 924 31.90 3.98 -12.21
CA PHE A 924 31.09 3.49 -11.09
C PHE A 924 31.72 2.23 -10.51
N PHE A 925 31.90 2.19 -9.19
CA PHE A 925 32.43 1.04 -8.47
C PHE A 925 31.36 0.52 -7.50
N VAL A 926 31.10 -0.78 -7.53
CA VAL A 926 30.14 -1.45 -6.64
C VAL A 926 30.87 -2.53 -5.86
N TYR A 927 30.81 -2.43 -4.54
CA TYR A 927 31.46 -3.34 -3.59
C TYR A 927 30.42 -4.31 -3.01
N LEU A 928 30.66 -5.61 -3.10
CA LEU A 928 29.79 -6.65 -2.55
C LEU A 928 30.58 -7.60 -1.63
N PRO A 929 30.12 -7.91 -0.41
CA PRO A 929 30.89 -8.74 0.52
C PRO A 929 31.01 -10.20 0.03
N ILE A 930 32.22 -10.75 0.10
CA ILE A 930 32.51 -12.13 -0.32
C ILE A 930 32.11 -13.11 0.81
N LEU A 931 31.48 -14.23 0.44
CA LEU A 931 31.21 -15.33 1.38
C LEU A 931 32.50 -16.05 1.78
N GLU A 932 32.72 -16.24 3.09
CA GLU A 932 33.90 -16.94 3.63
C GLU A 932 34.12 -18.31 2.95
N LYS A 933 35.35 -18.55 2.49
CA LYS A 933 35.73 -19.79 1.81
C LYS A 933 35.82 -20.96 2.79
N LYS A 934 34.89 -21.91 2.71
CA LYS A 934 35.20 -23.33 3.00
C LYS A 934 35.82 -23.98 1.75
N PRO A 935 37.07 -24.48 1.82
CA PRO A 935 37.75 -25.04 0.66
C PRO A 935 37.43 -26.54 0.48
N ASP A 936 36.23 -26.86 0.01
CA ASP A 936 35.94 -28.24 -0.40
C ASP A 936 36.55 -28.55 -1.77
N ARG A 937 37.64 -29.31 -1.73
CA ARG A 937 38.24 -29.97 -2.89
C ARG A 937 37.22 -30.92 -3.52
N ILE A 938 36.82 -30.67 -4.76
CA ILE A 938 36.36 -31.75 -5.65
C ILE A 938 37.38 -31.90 -6.78
N SER A 939 38.02 -33.07 -6.77
CA SER A 939 39.09 -33.47 -7.68
C SER A 939 38.66 -33.43 -9.13
N SER A 940 39.51 -32.85 -9.99
CA SER A 940 39.43 -33.03 -11.43
C SER A 940 39.87 -34.45 -11.81
N ALA A 941 38.90 -35.37 -11.87
CA ALA A 941 39.09 -36.70 -12.45
C ALA A 941 37.96 -36.97 -13.46
N SER A 942 38.23 -36.70 -14.74
CA SER A 942 37.32 -37.05 -15.84
C SER A 942 37.31 -38.57 -16.03
N PRO A 943 36.19 -39.29 -15.81
CA PRO A 943 36.12 -40.68 -16.19
C PRO A 943 36.08 -40.77 -17.72
N LYS A 944 36.81 -41.73 -18.31
CA LYS A 944 36.59 -42.12 -19.70
C LYS A 944 35.12 -42.54 -19.89
N PRO A 945 34.49 -42.29 -21.05
CA PRO A 945 33.09 -42.64 -21.24
C PRO A 945 32.88 -44.14 -21.05
N LYS A 946 32.02 -44.51 -20.08
CA LYS A 946 31.35 -45.82 -20.09
C LYS A 946 30.54 -45.93 -21.39
N HIS A 947 30.30 -47.16 -21.85
CA HIS A 947 29.35 -47.40 -22.94
C HIS A 947 27.99 -46.78 -22.58
N LEU A 948 27.53 -45.77 -23.35
CA LEU A 948 26.26 -45.06 -23.15
C LEU A 948 25.06 -45.80 -23.81
N GLY A 949 25.21 -47.11 -24.01
CA GLY A 949 24.22 -47.98 -24.64
C GLY A 949 23.71 -49.06 -23.70
N GLY A 950 22.75 -49.83 -24.18
CA GLY A 950 22.11 -50.89 -23.43
C GLY A 950 21.34 -51.84 -24.34
N ASN A 951 20.56 -52.72 -23.73
CA ASN A 951 19.61 -53.60 -24.42
C ASN A 951 18.19 -53.55 -23.80
N GLU A 952 17.99 -52.63 -22.86
CA GLU A 952 16.75 -52.40 -22.15
C GLU A 952 15.61 -51.89 -23.07
N ARG A 953 14.37 -52.14 -22.68
CA ARG A 953 13.14 -51.82 -23.41
C ARG A 953 12.56 -50.49 -22.92
N ILE A 954 12.61 -49.46 -23.74
CA ILE A 954 12.23 -48.09 -23.34
C ILE A 954 10.90 -47.70 -24.01
N MET A 955 9.93 -47.22 -23.21
CA MET A 955 8.74 -46.56 -23.72
C MET A 955 9.02 -45.06 -23.88
N VAL A 956 8.73 -44.49 -25.05
CA VAL A 956 8.83 -43.04 -25.32
C VAL A 956 7.44 -42.48 -25.62
N VAL A 957 7.05 -41.39 -24.97
CA VAL A 957 5.73 -40.74 -25.15
C VAL A 957 5.91 -39.25 -25.38
N ASP A 958 5.63 -38.81 -26.60
CA ASP A 958 5.77 -37.41 -27.05
C ASP A 958 4.77 -37.18 -28.19
N ASP A 959 4.00 -36.10 -28.15
CA ASP A 959 3.01 -35.80 -29.18
C ASP A 959 3.64 -35.18 -30.44
N GLU A 960 4.79 -34.51 -30.30
CA GLU A 960 5.55 -33.96 -31.42
C GLU A 960 6.27 -35.07 -32.20
N GLU A 961 5.83 -35.29 -33.44
CA GLU A 961 6.32 -36.38 -34.29
C GLU A 961 7.83 -36.32 -34.56
N ALA A 962 8.38 -35.12 -34.76
CA ALA A 962 9.82 -34.94 -34.97
C ALA A 962 10.64 -35.37 -33.75
N ILE A 963 10.25 -34.95 -32.54
CA ILE A 963 10.94 -35.30 -31.30
C ILE A 963 10.82 -36.79 -31.00
N ARG A 964 9.64 -37.37 -31.24
CA ARG A 964 9.37 -38.80 -31.06
C ARG A 964 10.26 -39.66 -31.97
N ASN A 965 10.31 -39.35 -33.26
CA ASN A 965 11.08 -40.12 -34.24
C ASN A 965 12.59 -40.00 -33.98
N ILE A 966 13.10 -38.79 -33.69
CA ILE A 966 14.51 -38.57 -33.34
C ILE A 966 14.90 -39.33 -32.07
N SER A 967 14.03 -39.34 -31.05
CA SER A 967 14.28 -40.07 -29.80
C SER A 967 14.33 -41.59 -30.03
N GLU A 968 13.48 -42.11 -30.91
CA GLU A 968 13.46 -43.53 -31.28
C GLU A 968 14.73 -43.94 -32.04
N GLU A 969 15.13 -43.20 -33.09
CA GLU A 969 16.36 -43.45 -33.84
C GLU A 969 17.62 -43.37 -32.96
N ILE A 970 17.74 -42.33 -32.12
CA ILE A 970 18.89 -42.13 -31.23
C ILE A 970 19.06 -43.32 -30.28
N LEU A 971 17.98 -43.76 -29.63
CA LEU A 971 18.02 -44.81 -28.64
C LEU A 971 18.24 -46.19 -29.27
N GLN A 972 17.60 -46.48 -30.41
CA GLN A 972 17.84 -47.71 -31.18
C GLN A 972 19.29 -47.79 -31.67
N ALA A 973 19.89 -46.69 -32.13
CA ALA A 973 21.30 -46.63 -32.51
C ALA A 973 22.28 -46.90 -31.34
N HIS A 974 21.80 -46.83 -30.08
CA HIS A 974 22.56 -47.14 -28.87
C HIS A 974 22.17 -48.50 -28.24
N GLY A 975 21.43 -49.33 -28.99
CA GLY A 975 21.09 -50.72 -28.65
C GLY A 975 19.77 -50.92 -27.91
N TYR A 976 19.10 -49.84 -27.50
CA TYR A 976 17.84 -49.92 -26.75
C TYR A 976 16.67 -50.37 -27.64
N THR A 977 15.80 -51.22 -27.10
CA THR A 977 14.56 -51.61 -27.78
C THR A 977 13.48 -50.58 -27.47
N VAL A 978 13.27 -49.61 -28.36
CA VAL A 978 12.32 -48.52 -28.13
C VAL A 978 10.94 -48.82 -28.70
N ARG A 979 9.90 -48.33 -28.02
CA ARG A 979 8.58 -48.17 -28.61
C ARG A 979 7.98 -46.81 -28.28
N SER A 980 7.55 -46.11 -29.31
CA SER A 980 7.03 -44.75 -29.19
C SER A 980 5.50 -44.65 -29.24
N PHE A 981 4.94 -43.61 -28.61
CA PHE A 981 3.50 -43.32 -28.53
C PHE A 981 3.24 -41.82 -28.65
N LYS A 982 2.10 -41.45 -29.27
CA LYS A 982 1.74 -40.04 -29.58
C LYS A 982 0.87 -39.33 -28.53
N ASN A 983 0.51 -40.00 -27.43
CA ASN A 983 -0.15 -39.41 -26.25
C ASN A 983 -0.15 -40.40 -25.08
N GLY A 984 -0.27 -39.89 -23.86
CA GLY A 984 -0.26 -40.70 -22.64
C GLY A 984 -1.39 -41.74 -22.55
N TYR A 985 -2.57 -41.47 -23.13
CA TYR A 985 -3.69 -42.43 -23.09
C TYR A 985 -3.40 -43.71 -23.88
N GLU A 986 -2.83 -43.59 -25.08
CA GLU A 986 -2.41 -44.75 -25.90
C GLU A 986 -1.24 -45.50 -25.27
N ALA A 987 -0.27 -44.77 -24.71
CA ALA A 987 0.86 -45.36 -23.96
C ALA A 987 0.36 -46.17 -22.75
N PHE A 988 -0.51 -45.60 -21.91
CA PHE A 988 -1.10 -46.30 -20.76
C PHE A 988 -1.95 -47.51 -21.17
N THR A 989 -2.75 -47.38 -22.23
CA THR A 989 -3.58 -48.47 -22.75
C THR A 989 -2.74 -49.65 -23.22
N HIS A 990 -1.55 -49.38 -23.80
CA HIS A 990 -0.58 -50.43 -24.12
C HIS A 990 0.11 -50.97 -22.86
N PHE A 991 0.55 -50.10 -21.94
CA PHE A 991 1.23 -50.48 -20.71
C PHE A 991 0.40 -51.46 -19.87
N LYS A 992 -0.89 -51.18 -19.69
CA LYS A 992 -1.83 -51.99 -18.91
C LYS A 992 -1.98 -53.45 -19.41
N ARG A 993 -1.65 -53.73 -20.68
CA ARG A 993 -1.71 -55.10 -21.23
C ARG A 993 -0.53 -55.97 -20.79
N ASP A 994 0.61 -55.37 -20.49
CA ASP A 994 1.84 -56.05 -20.08
C ASP A 994 2.76 -55.05 -19.33
N PRO A 995 2.54 -54.81 -18.02
CA PRO A 995 3.24 -53.77 -17.26
C PRO A 995 4.75 -54.02 -17.09
N HIS A 996 5.20 -55.28 -17.13
CA HIS A 996 6.62 -55.66 -16.98
C HIS A 996 7.39 -55.68 -18.32
N LYS A 997 6.78 -55.17 -19.40
CA LYS A 997 7.37 -55.14 -20.74
C LYS A 997 8.44 -54.06 -20.95
N TYR A 998 8.47 -53.04 -20.10
CA TYR A 998 9.33 -51.87 -20.27
C TYR A 998 10.15 -51.65 -19.01
N ASP A 999 11.42 -51.35 -19.22
CA ASP A 999 12.42 -51.20 -18.17
C ASP A 999 12.64 -49.70 -17.82
N LEU A 1000 12.14 -48.78 -18.66
CA LEU A 1000 12.10 -47.33 -18.44
C LEU A 1000 10.94 -46.69 -19.24
N VAL A 1001 10.29 -45.67 -18.65
CA VAL A 1001 9.34 -44.79 -19.36
C VAL A 1001 9.92 -43.38 -19.47
N ILE A 1002 9.93 -42.83 -20.68
CA ILE A 1002 10.27 -41.44 -20.99
C ILE A 1002 9.01 -40.76 -21.53
N THR A 1003 8.56 -39.68 -20.88
CA THR A 1003 7.32 -38.98 -21.27
C THR A 1003 7.53 -37.48 -21.28
N ASP A 1004 6.94 -36.75 -22.22
CA ASP A 1004 6.76 -35.31 -22.07
C ASP A 1004 5.73 -35.01 -20.96
N MET A 1005 5.81 -33.82 -20.37
CA MET A 1005 4.89 -33.31 -19.38
C MET A 1005 3.56 -32.90 -20.02
N THR A 1006 3.63 -32.08 -21.07
CA THR A 1006 2.47 -31.35 -21.60
C THR A 1006 2.00 -31.99 -22.90
N MET A 1007 1.14 -33.01 -22.78
CA MET A 1007 0.58 -33.73 -23.93
C MET A 1007 -0.96 -33.72 -23.94
N PRO A 1008 -1.60 -33.79 -25.12
CA PRO A 1008 -3.04 -33.92 -25.25
C PRO A 1008 -3.58 -35.24 -24.67
N LYS A 1009 -4.84 -35.22 -24.24
CA LYS A 1009 -5.60 -36.28 -23.54
C LYS A 1009 -5.10 -36.64 -22.13
N MET A 1010 -3.79 -36.82 -21.94
CA MET A 1010 -3.18 -37.22 -20.67
C MET A 1010 -1.76 -36.66 -20.57
N SER A 1011 -1.51 -35.87 -19.53
CA SER A 1011 -0.21 -35.30 -19.18
C SER A 1011 0.75 -36.32 -18.55
N GLY A 1012 2.06 -36.07 -18.63
CA GLY A 1012 3.11 -37.00 -18.19
C GLY A 1012 3.09 -37.32 -16.70
N ASP A 1013 2.68 -36.35 -15.86
CA ASP A 1013 2.48 -36.55 -14.42
C ASP A 1013 1.34 -37.55 -14.12
N LYS A 1014 0.21 -37.42 -14.80
CA LYS A 1014 -0.94 -38.32 -14.67
C LYS A 1014 -0.62 -39.71 -15.24
N LEU A 1015 0.12 -39.76 -16.35
CA LEU A 1015 0.63 -41.00 -16.91
C LEU A 1015 1.53 -41.73 -15.91
N ALA A 1016 2.47 -41.02 -15.29
CA ALA A 1016 3.36 -41.58 -14.27
C ALA A 1016 2.58 -42.13 -13.07
N ILE A 1017 1.62 -41.37 -12.53
CA ILE A 1017 0.75 -41.79 -11.42
C ILE A 1017 -0.01 -43.08 -11.77
N GLU A 1018 -0.62 -43.16 -12.96
CA GLU A 1018 -1.36 -44.36 -13.37
C GLU A 1018 -0.45 -45.56 -13.67
N MET A 1019 0.75 -45.35 -14.20
CA MET A 1019 1.73 -46.42 -14.40
C MET A 1019 2.27 -46.96 -13.07
N LEU A 1020 2.66 -46.09 -12.14
CA LEU A 1020 3.20 -46.48 -10.83
C LEU A 1020 2.18 -47.20 -9.94
N LYS A 1021 0.87 -46.95 -10.12
CA LYS A 1021 -0.20 -47.78 -9.51
C LYS A 1021 -0.21 -49.23 -9.98
N ASN A 1022 0.24 -49.49 -11.22
CA ASN A 1022 0.22 -50.83 -11.83
C ASN A 1022 1.59 -51.52 -11.78
N HIS A 1023 2.69 -50.75 -11.69
CA HIS A 1023 4.06 -51.24 -11.54
C HIS A 1023 4.88 -50.24 -10.68
N PRO A 1024 4.87 -50.35 -9.34
CA PRO A 1024 5.47 -49.36 -8.45
C PRO A 1024 6.96 -49.07 -8.71
N ASP A 1025 7.71 -50.07 -9.17
CA ASP A 1025 9.18 -49.96 -9.33
C ASP A 1025 9.63 -49.46 -10.72
N ILE A 1026 8.71 -49.12 -11.64
CA ILE A 1026 9.11 -48.71 -12.99
C ILE A 1026 9.73 -47.31 -12.96
N PRO A 1027 10.97 -47.12 -13.45
CA PRO A 1027 11.54 -45.79 -13.48
C PRO A 1027 10.81 -44.94 -14.53
N VAL A 1028 10.44 -43.72 -14.12
CA VAL A 1028 9.83 -42.71 -15.00
C VAL A 1028 10.75 -41.49 -15.09
N LEU A 1029 11.02 -41.09 -16.33
CA LEU A 1029 11.78 -39.91 -16.72
C LEU A 1029 10.82 -38.93 -17.41
N ILE A 1030 10.62 -37.74 -16.82
CA ILE A 1030 9.79 -36.70 -17.46
C ILE A 1030 10.66 -35.68 -18.17
N CYS A 1031 10.39 -35.44 -19.45
CA CYS A 1031 10.90 -34.29 -20.20
C CYS A 1031 9.88 -33.14 -20.07
N THR A 1032 10.34 -31.89 -19.99
CA THR A 1032 9.43 -30.72 -20.00
C THR A 1032 10.07 -29.47 -20.59
N GLY A 1033 9.30 -28.68 -21.36
CA GLY A 1033 9.69 -27.32 -21.77
C GLY A 1033 9.30 -26.23 -20.76
N PHE A 1034 8.46 -26.54 -19.75
CA PHE A 1034 7.90 -25.57 -18.83
C PHE A 1034 7.68 -26.18 -17.43
N SER A 1035 8.31 -25.62 -16.39
CA SER A 1035 8.50 -26.29 -15.09
C SER A 1035 7.64 -25.76 -13.94
N GLU A 1036 6.56 -25.02 -14.21
CA GLU A 1036 5.74 -24.40 -13.15
C GLU A 1036 4.81 -25.40 -12.41
N THR A 1037 4.40 -26.50 -13.05
CA THR A 1037 3.39 -27.42 -12.48
C THR A 1037 3.96 -28.50 -11.55
N LEU A 1038 5.21 -28.92 -11.75
CA LEU A 1038 5.82 -30.03 -11.02
C LEU A 1038 7.21 -29.70 -10.46
N THR A 1039 7.27 -29.41 -9.15
CA THR A 1039 8.53 -29.25 -8.41
C THR A 1039 9.22 -30.60 -8.18
N LYS A 1040 10.54 -30.60 -7.93
CA LYS A 1040 11.30 -31.83 -7.63
C LYS A 1040 10.72 -32.60 -6.43
N GLU A 1041 10.20 -31.89 -5.44
CA GLU A 1041 9.57 -32.48 -4.25
C GLU A 1041 8.27 -33.22 -4.61
N LYS A 1042 7.39 -32.59 -5.40
CA LYS A 1042 6.16 -33.23 -5.90
C LYS A 1042 6.48 -34.42 -6.80
N ALA A 1043 7.51 -34.31 -7.64
CA ALA A 1043 7.95 -35.40 -8.51
C ALA A 1043 8.46 -36.61 -7.71
N SER A 1044 9.28 -36.36 -6.69
CA SER A 1044 9.77 -37.40 -5.77
C SER A 1044 8.63 -38.04 -4.97
N ALA A 1045 7.62 -37.27 -4.57
CA ALA A 1045 6.44 -37.78 -3.87
C ALA A 1045 5.52 -38.65 -4.75
N ILE A 1046 5.56 -38.46 -6.08
CA ILE A 1046 4.84 -39.30 -7.06
C ILE A 1046 5.63 -40.60 -7.36
N GLY A 1047 6.95 -40.61 -7.17
CA GLY A 1047 7.84 -41.72 -7.55
C GLY A 1047 8.61 -41.51 -8.86
N ILE A 1048 8.60 -40.31 -9.43
CA ILE A 1048 9.33 -39.97 -10.65
C ILE A 1048 10.84 -39.87 -10.35
N LYS A 1049 11.67 -40.64 -11.07
CA LYS A 1049 13.11 -40.78 -10.79
C LYS A 1049 13.93 -39.56 -11.22
N ARG A 1050 13.62 -38.94 -12.38
CA ARG A 1050 14.24 -37.68 -12.83
C ARG A 1050 13.30 -36.84 -13.69
N ILE A 1051 13.59 -35.53 -13.73
CA ILE A 1051 13.00 -34.56 -14.66
C ILE A 1051 14.12 -33.91 -15.47
N LEU A 1052 13.92 -33.77 -16.78
CA LEU A 1052 14.84 -33.15 -17.74
C LEU A 1052 14.16 -31.99 -18.46
N ASN A 1053 14.88 -30.88 -18.66
CA ASN A 1053 14.33 -29.68 -19.31
C ASN A 1053 14.66 -29.67 -20.81
N LYS A 1054 13.63 -29.61 -21.68
CA LYS A 1054 13.76 -29.33 -23.12
C LYS A 1054 14.28 -27.88 -23.31
N PRO A 1055 15.15 -27.59 -24.30
CA PRO A 1055 15.76 -28.51 -25.26
C PRO A 1055 16.86 -29.38 -24.64
N LEU A 1056 16.92 -30.66 -25.02
CA LEU A 1056 17.85 -31.65 -24.46
C LEU A 1056 18.96 -32.03 -25.45
N ALA A 1057 20.19 -32.13 -24.95
CA ALA A 1057 21.28 -32.72 -25.69
C ALA A 1057 21.24 -34.25 -25.60
N MET A 1058 21.49 -34.93 -26.72
CA MET A 1058 21.50 -36.39 -26.85
C MET A 1058 22.37 -37.10 -25.80
N ASN A 1059 23.58 -36.59 -25.55
CA ASN A 1059 24.50 -37.17 -24.56
C ASN A 1059 23.98 -37.06 -23.12
N ASP A 1060 23.27 -35.96 -22.80
CA ASP A 1060 22.69 -35.78 -21.47
C ASP A 1060 21.51 -36.75 -21.27
N LEU A 1061 20.67 -36.95 -22.29
CA LEU A 1061 19.59 -37.92 -22.26
C LEU A 1061 20.13 -39.35 -22.03
N LEU A 1062 21.08 -39.80 -22.85
CA LEU A 1062 21.69 -41.13 -22.75
C LEU A 1062 22.38 -41.36 -21.39
N LYS A 1063 23.10 -40.35 -20.88
CA LYS A 1063 23.72 -40.41 -19.55
C LYS A 1063 22.68 -40.61 -18.44
N ASN A 1064 21.62 -39.81 -18.43
CA ASN A 1064 20.56 -39.91 -17.42
C ASN A 1064 19.82 -41.25 -17.51
N ILE A 1065 19.58 -41.78 -18.72
CA ILE A 1065 18.99 -43.11 -18.93
C ILE A 1065 19.86 -44.20 -18.32
N ARG A 1066 21.18 -44.20 -18.61
CA ARG A 1066 22.11 -45.21 -18.08
C ARG A 1066 22.24 -45.13 -16.55
N GLU A 1067 22.31 -43.93 -15.98
CA GLU A 1067 22.32 -43.73 -14.52
C GLU A 1067 21.07 -44.32 -13.85
N ILE A 1068 19.88 -44.01 -14.36
CA ILE A 1068 18.61 -44.51 -13.79
C ILE A 1068 18.49 -46.05 -13.91
N LEU A 1069 18.92 -46.62 -15.05
CA LEU A 1069 18.89 -48.07 -15.29
C LEU A 1069 19.97 -48.84 -14.51
N ASP A 1070 21.09 -48.20 -14.17
CA ASP A 1070 22.14 -48.79 -13.32
C ASP A 1070 21.77 -48.68 -11.82
N GLU A 1071 21.16 -47.57 -11.40
CA GLU A 1071 20.66 -47.37 -10.02
C GLU A 1071 19.56 -48.36 -9.65
N ASN A 1072 18.73 -48.80 -10.62
CA ASN A 1072 17.68 -49.80 -10.43
C ASN A 1072 18.16 -51.27 -10.58
N LYS A 1073 19.46 -51.52 -10.83
CA LYS A 1073 20.05 -52.87 -10.96
C LYS A 1073 20.82 -53.35 -9.71
N ASN A 1074 20.95 -52.50 -8.70
CA ASN A 1074 21.43 -52.84 -7.34
C ASN A 1074 20.26 -52.84 -6.35
#